data_AF-A0A327HZG1-F1
#
_entry.id   AF-A0A327HZG1-F1
#
_cell.length_a   1.000
_cell.length_b   1.000
_cell.length_c   1.000
_cell.angle_alpha   90.00
_cell.angle_beta   90.00
_cell.angle_gamma   90.00
#
_symmetry.space_group_name_H-M   'P 1'
#
loop_
_entity.id
_entity.type
_entity.pdbx_description
1 polymer ?
#
loop_
_entity_poly.entity_id
_entity_poly.type
_entity_poly.pdbx_seq_one_letter_code
_entity_poly.pdbx_strand_id
1 'polypeptide(L)'
;MGEAEEISSKQKQISISEFFEKNKHFLGFDTLQRAVITAVKEAVDNSLDACEEARILPDIRVELHRTKTDELQMTTQDNGPGIPRDAIENVFGKFLLGSRFHAIRQTRGQQGIGITGVVMYSQLTTGSKTHVVSKIKSDSSAVYVDLGIDTKKNKAIKSGEKRDVWVDDKTGEEVSHGLRIRTLMKAKYQKGKKSVYQYLRMTSIVNPHASITLVVRDKEGEIVEEGQWLRTTDKLPRVVEEIKPHPHGIHLGTLQRMMREAQDRRMTSFLNNNFSGVTRRAAKQILEVAEIEETRTPKRIKAEEAQAVVSAFQTVKLLKPPMDCLSPIEDLLIKKGLSKAIDSRFASTVTRNPSVSQGNPFQIEVGLVFGGDIAADGPIEILRFANRVPLMYQQGGCLLTKALESVDWKRYGLDQPGGTGIPKGPAAVLIHLASTNVQFTSEAKEAVSFDETVFDEIRKAMLEVGRGLKNHLKKSSQRKKAKEKFELVNIILPEISRKSSELLDREEPDLAPVITQIMNAVFLEEELSWNKEDKLSMCSITVHNYTARARAYTILAKWPEGPDTAMSYNPTGGRKETNGLWAWRLDTLDPGTSMVLEFGISGLSKGEWNETDIFFRGNGEIIGATKMDENLLEEQRKTEALEAAMEEVRKKENDAMIETLAIKPERVPDASGHAEQAEVLLEEAPPPTGEWRFGMEGDDQ
;
A
#
# COMPACT_ATOMS: atom_id res chain seq x y z
N MET A 1 2.17 -65.50 -8.77
CA MET A 1 2.05 -64.08 -8.38
C MET A 1 0.99 -63.49 -9.28
N GLY A 2 -0.12 -63.05 -8.67
CA GLY A 2 -1.32 -62.67 -9.42
C GLY A 2 -1.11 -61.37 -10.19
N GLU A 3 -1.88 -61.15 -11.26
CA GLU A 3 -1.86 -59.91 -12.07
C GLU A 3 -1.98 -58.65 -11.19
N ALA A 4 -2.65 -58.74 -10.04
CA ALA A 4 -2.73 -57.66 -9.05
C ALA A 4 -1.38 -57.31 -8.38
N GLU A 5 -0.49 -58.28 -8.12
CA GLU A 5 0.87 -58.05 -7.58
C GLU A 5 1.80 -57.47 -8.65
N GLU A 6 1.63 -57.86 -9.91
CA GLU A 6 2.33 -57.24 -11.05
C GLU A 6 1.85 -55.81 -11.34
N ILE A 7 0.55 -55.54 -11.19
CA ILE A 7 -0.01 -54.18 -11.31
C ILE A 7 0.44 -53.31 -10.12
N SER A 8 0.44 -53.86 -8.91
CA SER A 8 0.89 -53.17 -7.70
C SER A 8 2.39 -52.85 -7.74
N SER A 9 3.23 -53.78 -8.20
CA SER A 9 4.69 -53.55 -8.35
C SER A 9 5.06 -52.54 -9.43
N LYS A 10 4.13 -52.22 -10.35
CA LYS A 10 4.28 -51.13 -11.33
C LYS A 10 3.90 -49.75 -10.79
N GLN A 11 3.27 -49.66 -9.62
CA GLN A 11 2.95 -48.38 -8.99
C GLN A 11 4.22 -47.71 -8.48
N LYS A 12 4.55 -46.53 -9.00
CA LYS A 12 5.70 -45.73 -8.59
C LYS A 12 5.22 -44.42 -7.98
N GLN A 13 5.69 -44.13 -6.76
CA GLN A 13 5.51 -42.84 -6.13
C GLN A 13 6.41 -41.81 -6.83
N ILE A 14 5.81 -40.73 -7.33
CA ILE A 14 6.54 -39.61 -7.93
C ILE A 14 6.89 -38.58 -6.86
N SER A 15 8.04 -37.94 -7.00
CA SER A 15 8.41 -36.81 -6.14
C SER A 15 7.59 -35.57 -6.53
N ILE A 16 7.55 -34.57 -5.65
CA ILE A 16 6.93 -33.27 -5.94
C ILE A 16 7.64 -32.56 -7.09
N SER A 17 8.98 -32.64 -7.16
CA SER A 17 9.75 -32.03 -8.24
C SER A 17 9.47 -32.71 -9.58
N GLU A 18 9.30 -34.04 -9.61
CA GLU A 18 8.93 -34.78 -10.82
C GLU A 18 7.50 -34.46 -11.29
N PHE A 19 6.59 -34.23 -10.34
CA PHE A 19 5.25 -33.76 -10.65
C PHE A 19 5.28 -32.39 -11.36
N PHE A 20 6.05 -31.43 -10.86
CA PHE A 20 6.18 -30.11 -11.48
C PHE A 20 7.00 -30.13 -12.77
N GLU A 21 7.97 -31.02 -12.90
CA GLU A 21 8.71 -31.25 -14.14
C GLU A 21 7.77 -31.65 -15.29
N LYS A 22 6.81 -32.54 -15.00
CA LYS A 22 5.77 -32.96 -15.97
C LYS A 22 4.69 -31.90 -16.16
N ASN A 23 4.38 -31.12 -15.12
CA ASN A 23 3.28 -30.15 -15.13
C ASN A 23 3.76 -28.70 -14.94
N LYS A 24 4.63 -28.24 -15.85
CA LYS A 24 5.23 -26.89 -15.80
C LYS A 24 4.22 -25.73 -15.82
N HIS A 25 3.04 -25.99 -16.38
CA HIS A 25 1.96 -25.00 -16.48
C HIS A 25 1.40 -24.59 -15.11
N PHE A 26 1.42 -25.47 -14.10
CA PHE A 26 1.00 -25.13 -12.74
C PHE A 26 1.92 -24.11 -12.07
N LEU A 27 3.20 -24.07 -12.48
CA LEU A 27 4.17 -23.08 -12.01
C LEU A 27 4.13 -21.79 -12.84
N GLY A 28 3.23 -21.66 -13.82
CA GLY A 28 3.16 -20.47 -14.69
C GLY A 28 4.22 -20.44 -15.80
N PHE A 29 4.83 -21.58 -16.13
CA PHE A 29 5.78 -21.74 -17.25
C PHE A 29 5.13 -22.42 -18.46
N ASP A 30 4.05 -21.83 -18.98
CA ASP A 30 3.32 -22.36 -20.15
C ASP A 30 3.94 -21.94 -21.50
N THR A 31 4.43 -20.71 -21.58
CA THR A 31 4.86 -20.01 -22.79
C THR A 31 6.16 -19.26 -22.51
N LEU A 32 6.97 -19.05 -23.55
CA LEU A 32 8.28 -18.38 -23.43
C LEU A 32 8.17 -16.93 -22.92
N GLN A 33 7.05 -16.25 -23.19
CA GLN A 33 6.81 -14.89 -22.75
C GLN A 33 6.45 -14.85 -21.27
N ARG A 34 5.54 -15.73 -20.84
CA ARG A 34 5.12 -15.83 -19.44
C ARG A 34 6.25 -16.30 -18.55
N ALA A 35 7.11 -17.20 -19.04
CA ALA A 35 8.25 -17.73 -18.28
C ALA A 35 9.16 -16.64 -17.69
N VAL A 36 9.49 -15.60 -18.47
CA VAL A 36 10.32 -14.47 -17.98
C VAL A 36 9.58 -13.68 -16.91
N ILE A 37 8.30 -13.40 -17.12
CA ILE A 37 7.50 -12.60 -16.18
C ILE A 37 7.34 -13.36 -14.86
N THR A 38 7.05 -14.65 -14.92
CA THR A 38 6.99 -15.52 -13.73
C THR A 38 8.33 -15.53 -13.00
N ALA A 39 9.46 -15.68 -13.72
CA ALA A 39 10.77 -15.70 -13.09
C ALA A 39 11.12 -14.36 -12.40
N VAL A 40 10.84 -13.22 -13.06
CA VAL A 40 11.06 -11.90 -12.47
C VAL A 40 10.11 -11.66 -11.30
N LYS A 41 8.84 -12.06 -11.42
CA LYS A 41 7.84 -11.97 -10.34
C LYS A 41 8.32 -12.67 -9.09
N GLU A 42 8.68 -13.95 -9.20
CA GLU A 42 9.10 -14.75 -8.05
C GLU A 42 10.43 -14.25 -7.45
N ALA A 43 11.34 -13.71 -8.25
CA ALA A 43 12.57 -13.11 -7.75
C ALA A 43 12.29 -11.81 -6.98
N VAL A 44 11.55 -10.87 -7.58
CA VAL A 44 11.26 -9.55 -7.00
C VAL A 44 10.40 -9.66 -5.74
N ASP A 45 9.38 -10.53 -5.74
CA ASP A 45 8.50 -10.71 -4.58
C ASP A 45 9.27 -11.26 -3.37
N ASN A 46 10.21 -12.19 -3.59
CA ASN A 46 11.06 -12.71 -2.54
C ASN A 46 12.06 -11.68 -2.02
N SER A 47 12.65 -10.87 -2.90
CA SER A 47 13.54 -9.76 -2.51
C SER A 47 12.79 -8.71 -1.68
N LEU A 48 11.57 -8.33 -2.08
CA LEU A 48 10.73 -7.40 -1.32
C LEU A 48 10.38 -7.95 0.06
N ASP A 49 9.92 -9.20 0.14
CA ASP A 49 9.59 -9.84 1.42
C ASP A 49 10.82 -9.90 2.34
N ALA A 50 12.00 -10.28 1.82
CA ALA A 50 13.23 -10.39 2.60
C ALA A 50 13.71 -9.02 3.14
N CYS A 51 13.61 -7.97 2.32
CA CYS A 51 13.94 -6.61 2.75
C CYS A 51 12.96 -6.10 3.82
N GLU A 52 11.66 -6.33 3.64
CA GLU A 52 10.63 -5.89 4.59
C GLU A 52 10.72 -6.62 5.94
N GLU A 53 10.98 -7.93 5.93
CA GLU A 53 11.21 -8.73 7.14
C GLU A 53 12.46 -8.26 7.90
N ALA A 54 13.53 -7.90 7.17
CA ALA A 54 14.76 -7.35 7.75
C ALA A 54 14.70 -5.84 8.07
N ARG A 55 13.57 -5.18 7.78
CA ARG A 55 13.39 -3.73 7.92
C ARG A 55 14.41 -2.89 7.13
N ILE A 56 14.82 -3.38 5.96
CA ILE A 56 15.71 -2.69 5.02
C ILE A 56 14.86 -2.09 3.89
N LEU A 57 15.16 -0.85 3.48
CA LEU A 57 14.48 -0.23 2.34
C LEU A 57 14.92 -0.91 1.03
N PRO A 58 14.00 -1.53 0.26
CA PRO A 58 14.39 -2.32 -0.90
C PRO A 58 15.00 -1.48 -2.02
N ASP A 59 16.12 -1.95 -2.55
CA ASP A 59 16.71 -1.54 -3.82
C ASP A 59 16.94 -2.81 -4.66
N ILE A 60 16.15 -2.95 -5.73
CA ILE A 60 16.10 -4.16 -6.55
C ILE A 60 16.49 -3.81 -7.98
N ARG A 61 17.47 -4.54 -8.51
CA ARG A 61 17.93 -4.42 -9.90
C ARG A 61 17.61 -5.69 -10.66
N VAL A 62 16.95 -5.54 -11.81
CA VAL A 62 16.60 -6.62 -12.72
C VAL A 62 17.27 -6.35 -14.06
N GLU A 63 18.11 -7.28 -14.51
CA GLU A 63 18.76 -7.23 -15.81
C GLU A 63 18.34 -8.45 -16.65
N LEU A 64 17.88 -8.19 -17.86
CA LEU A 64 17.51 -9.22 -18.83
C LEU A 64 18.46 -9.09 -20.03
N HIS A 65 19.23 -10.13 -20.31
CA HIS A 65 20.17 -10.15 -21.43
C HIS A 65 19.79 -11.28 -22.39
N ARG A 66 19.42 -10.94 -23.62
CA ARG A 66 19.10 -11.94 -24.63
C ARG A 66 20.38 -12.57 -25.16
N THR A 67 20.52 -13.88 -25.05
CA THR A 67 21.71 -14.60 -25.56
C THR A 67 21.44 -15.21 -26.93
N LYS A 68 20.26 -15.81 -27.13
CA LYS A 68 19.83 -16.38 -28.42
C LYS A 68 18.39 -15.97 -28.74
N THR A 69 17.85 -16.45 -29.86
CA THR A 69 16.50 -16.08 -30.31
C THR A 69 15.44 -16.37 -29.25
N ASP A 70 15.54 -17.52 -28.58
CA ASP A 70 14.62 -17.99 -27.53
C ASP A 70 15.36 -18.32 -26.22
N GLU A 71 16.54 -17.76 -25.97
CA GLU A 71 17.26 -17.90 -24.70
C GLU A 71 17.56 -16.51 -24.11
N LEU A 72 17.29 -16.38 -22.82
CA LEU A 72 17.45 -15.14 -22.09
C LEU A 72 18.10 -15.43 -20.73
N GLN A 73 19.09 -14.62 -20.39
CA GLN A 73 19.72 -14.60 -19.08
C GLN A 73 19.04 -13.55 -18.21
N MET A 74 18.43 -13.99 -17.12
CA MET A 74 17.89 -13.11 -16.09
C MET A 74 18.92 -12.98 -14.96
N THR A 75 19.20 -11.75 -14.56
CA THR A 75 19.99 -11.43 -13.37
C THR A 75 19.17 -10.53 -12.47
N THR A 76 18.95 -10.94 -11.22
CA THR A 76 18.26 -10.12 -10.21
C THR A 76 19.18 -9.91 -9.03
N GLN A 77 19.29 -8.68 -8.55
CA GLN A 77 20.11 -8.31 -7.40
C GLN A 77 19.27 -7.48 -6.44
N ASP A 78 19.38 -7.79 -5.16
CA ASP A 78 18.76 -7.02 -4.07
C ASP A 78 19.78 -6.63 -3.00
N ASN A 79 19.36 -5.69 -2.15
CA ASN A 79 20.06 -5.26 -0.95
C ASN A 79 19.46 -5.89 0.32
N GLY A 80 18.89 -7.10 0.23
CA GLY A 80 18.31 -7.80 1.38
C GLY A 80 19.37 -8.26 2.40
N PRO A 81 18.96 -8.99 3.45
CA PRO A 81 19.87 -9.49 4.48
C PRO A 81 20.86 -10.57 3.99
N GLY A 82 20.65 -11.11 2.78
CA GLY A 82 21.33 -12.30 2.29
C GLY A 82 20.77 -13.60 2.89
N ILE A 83 21.22 -14.73 2.34
CA ILE A 83 20.83 -16.08 2.79
C ILE A 83 22.04 -16.80 3.38
N PRO A 84 21.93 -17.40 4.59
CA PRO A 84 23.00 -18.19 5.18
C PRO A 84 23.39 -19.38 4.32
N ARG A 85 24.70 -19.67 4.28
CA ARG A 85 25.28 -20.74 3.46
C ARG A 85 24.52 -22.06 3.54
N ASP A 86 24.21 -22.52 4.75
CA ASP A 86 23.56 -23.81 4.98
C ASP A 86 22.07 -23.81 4.60
N ALA A 87 21.47 -22.62 4.50
CA ALA A 87 20.08 -22.44 4.10
C ALA A 87 19.92 -22.33 2.57
N ILE A 88 20.96 -21.92 1.82
CA ILE A 88 20.86 -21.72 0.36
C ILE A 88 20.34 -22.98 -0.36
N GLU A 89 20.86 -24.16 -0.01
CA GLU A 89 20.45 -25.43 -0.63
C GLU A 89 18.96 -25.74 -0.40
N ASN A 90 18.50 -25.42 0.81
CA ASN A 90 17.13 -25.66 1.24
C ASN A 90 16.15 -24.69 0.56
N VAL A 91 16.53 -23.41 0.44
CA VAL A 91 15.68 -22.37 -0.16
C VAL A 91 15.51 -22.56 -1.66
N PHE A 92 16.58 -22.90 -2.40
CA PHE A 92 16.53 -23.00 -3.86
C PHE A 92 16.32 -24.42 -4.40
N GLY A 93 16.55 -25.45 -3.58
CA GLY A 93 16.60 -26.83 -4.04
C GLY A 93 15.53 -27.77 -3.50
N LYS A 94 14.65 -27.29 -2.61
CA LYS A 94 13.52 -28.06 -2.08
C LYS A 94 12.21 -27.35 -2.37
N PHE A 95 11.31 -28.05 -3.06
CA PHE A 95 9.92 -27.59 -3.16
C PHE A 95 9.20 -27.76 -1.83
N LEU A 96 8.27 -26.84 -1.56
CA LEU A 96 7.42 -26.82 -0.36
C LEU A 96 8.18 -26.64 0.95
N LEU A 97 9.35 -26.02 0.92
CA LEU A 97 10.08 -25.63 2.11
C LEU A 97 9.96 -24.12 2.32
N GLY A 98 9.54 -23.73 3.51
CA GLY A 98 9.45 -22.31 3.88
C GLY A 98 9.00 -22.12 5.31
N SER A 99 9.44 -21.03 5.92
CA SER A 99 8.94 -20.57 7.22
C SER A 99 7.48 -20.10 7.17
N ARG A 100 6.93 -19.86 5.96
CA ARG A 100 5.62 -19.24 5.71
C ARG A 100 4.43 -20.21 5.68
N PHE A 101 4.65 -21.52 5.84
CA PHE A 101 3.61 -22.56 5.66
C PHE A 101 2.64 -22.72 6.83
N HIS A 102 3.11 -22.48 8.05
CA HIS A 102 2.35 -22.75 9.27
C HIS A 102 1.73 -21.48 9.85
N ALA A 103 2.24 -20.31 9.46
CA ALA A 103 1.80 -19.02 9.94
C ALA A 103 0.66 -18.43 9.10
N ILE A 104 -0.47 -18.14 9.74
CA ILE A 104 -1.57 -17.40 9.11
C ILE A 104 -1.28 -15.91 9.26
N ARG A 105 -0.65 -15.35 8.24
CA ARG A 105 -0.37 -13.91 8.11
C ARG A 105 -0.39 -13.52 6.64
N GLN A 106 -0.59 -12.24 6.34
CA GLN A 106 -0.50 -11.76 4.97
C GLN A 106 0.92 -11.97 4.42
N THR A 107 1.04 -12.64 3.27
CA THR A 107 2.31 -12.80 2.55
C THR A 107 2.08 -12.68 1.04
N ARG A 108 3.12 -12.26 0.29
CA ARG A 108 3.14 -12.28 -1.19
C ARG A 108 3.21 -13.72 -1.70
N GLY A 109 4.08 -14.54 -1.08
CA GLY A 109 4.31 -15.96 -1.39
C GLY A 109 3.89 -16.93 -0.28
N GLN A 110 2.88 -17.77 -0.51
CA GLN A 110 2.37 -18.72 0.49
C GLN A 110 2.95 -20.15 0.39
N GLN A 111 3.31 -20.62 -0.81
CA GLN A 111 3.51 -22.07 -1.09
C GLN A 111 4.96 -22.52 -1.25
N GLY A 112 5.98 -21.67 -1.04
CA GLY A 112 7.40 -22.10 -1.11
C GLY A 112 7.80 -22.83 -2.40
N ILE A 113 7.15 -22.52 -3.53
CA ILE A 113 7.41 -23.11 -4.86
C ILE A 113 8.14 -22.17 -5.82
N GLY A 114 8.13 -20.87 -5.53
CA GLY A 114 8.45 -19.80 -6.48
C GLY A 114 9.83 -19.90 -7.11
N ILE A 115 10.87 -19.53 -6.36
CA ILE A 115 12.22 -19.45 -6.90
C ILE A 115 12.80 -20.82 -7.28
N THR A 116 12.44 -21.87 -6.54
CA THR A 116 12.78 -23.27 -6.86
C THR A 116 12.21 -23.68 -8.23
N GLY A 117 11.00 -23.21 -8.58
CA GLY A 117 10.40 -23.39 -9.89
C GLY A 117 11.22 -22.75 -11.02
N VAL A 118 11.80 -21.57 -10.78
CA VAL A 118 12.68 -20.88 -11.74
C VAL A 118 13.97 -21.67 -11.97
N VAL A 119 14.60 -22.16 -10.89
CA VAL A 119 15.80 -23.01 -10.97
C VAL A 119 15.52 -24.28 -11.77
N MET A 120 14.39 -24.94 -11.49
CA MET A 120 13.97 -26.14 -12.22
C MET A 120 13.72 -25.83 -13.70
N TYR A 121 13.02 -24.74 -14.02
CA TYR A 121 12.73 -24.36 -15.40
C TYR A 121 14.01 -24.04 -16.20
N SER A 122 14.96 -23.33 -15.60
CA SER A 122 16.29 -23.08 -16.16
C SER A 122 16.99 -24.40 -16.52
N GLN A 123 17.09 -25.31 -15.54
CA GLN A 123 17.74 -26.62 -15.74
C GLN A 123 17.04 -27.45 -16.82
N LEU A 124 15.71 -27.47 -16.87
CA LEU A 124 14.96 -28.27 -17.84
C LEU A 124 15.01 -27.71 -19.27
N THR A 125 15.20 -26.40 -19.42
CA THR A 125 15.14 -25.75 -20.74
C THR A 125 16.50 -25.56 -21.40
N THR A 126 17.52 -25.21 -20.62
CA THR A 126 18.88 -24.89 -21.11
C THR A 126 19.95 -25.82 -20.54
N GLY A 127 19.61 -26.67 -19.56
CA GLY A 127 20.59 -27.49 -18.83
C GLY A 127 21.50 -26.68 -17.90
N SER A 128 21.31 -25.36 -17.83
CA SER A 128 22.21 -24.47 -17.09
C SER A 128 21.84 -24.40 -15.61
N LYS A 129 22.86 -24.39 -14.75
CA LYS A 129 22.71 -24.18 -13.31
C LYS A 129 22.47 -22.71 -13.00
N THR A 130 21.77 -22.48 -11.90
CA THR A 130 21.50 -21.13 -11.38
C THR A 130 22.69 -20.67 -10.55
N HIS A 131 23.30 -19.55 -10.91
CA HIS A 131 24.42 -18.98 -10.16
C HIS A 131 23.84 -18.05 -9.10
N VAL A 132 24.15 -18.31 -7.83
CA VAL A 132 23.69 -17.51 -6.69
C VAL A 132 24.90 -16.94 -5.97
N VAL A 133 24.84 -15.63 -5.68
CA VAL A 133 25.79 -14.92 -4.85
C VAL A 133 25.02 -14.36 -3.66
N SER A 134 25.44 -14.70 -2.44
CA SER A 134 24.78 -14.29 -1.21
C SER A 134 25.82 -13.74 -0.23
N LYS A 135 25.55 -12.56 0.35
CA LYS A 135 26.38 -11.99 1.41
C LYS A 135 25.50 -11.51 2.56
N ILE A 136 25.87 -11.93 3.77
CA ILE A 136 25.24 -11.46 5.01
C ILE A 136 26.15 -10.38 5.59
N LYS A 137 25.55 -9.36 6.21
CA LYS A 137 26.28 -8.25 6.84
C LYS A 137 27.34 -8.68 7.88
N SER A 138 27.12 -9.82 8.56
CA SER A 138 28.06 -10.39 9.53
C SER A 138 29.27 -11.06 8.88
N ASP A 139 29.17 -11.48 7.62
CA ASP A 139 30.16 -12.29 6.94
C ASP A 139 31.13 -11.40 6.16
N SER A 140 32.43 -11.67 6.29
CA SER A 140 33.48 -10.93 5.59
C SER A 140 33.54 -11.21 4.08
N SER A 141 33.00 -12.34 3.63
CA SER A 141 33.06 -12.81 2.23
C SER A 141 31.68 -13.19 1.72
N ALA A 142 31.39 -12.94 0.45
CA ALA A 142 30.19 -13.47 -0.20
C ALA A 142 30.38 -14.96 -0.58
N VAL A 143 29.28 -15.71 -0.53
CA VAL A 143 29.21 -17.09 -0.99
C VAL A 143 28.71 -17.12 -2.43
N TYR A 144 29.51 -17.69 -3.33
CA TYR A 144 29.15 -17.96 -4.71
C TYR A 144 28.87 -19.45 -4.85
N VAL A 145 27.77 -19.81 -5.48
CA VAL A 145 27.36 -21.21 -5.62
C VAL A 145 26.50 -21.41 -6.86
N ASP A 146 26.74 -22.52 -7.56
CA ASP A 146 25.88 -22.98 -8.65
C ASP A 146 24.91 -24.03 -8.15
N LEU A 147 23.63 -23.81 -8.38
CA LEU A 147 22.53 -24.64 -7.90
C LEU A 147 21.77 -25.26 -9.07
N GLY A 148 21.53 -26.56 -8.95
CA GLY A 148 20.55 -27.32 -9.71
C GLY A 148 19.62 -28.09 -8.78
N ILE A 149 18.66 -28.82 -9.33
CA ILE A 149 17.68 -29.63 -8.60
C ILE A 149 17.76 -31.08 -9.09
N ASP A 150 17.90 -32.01 -8.14
CA ASP A 150 17.62 -33.43 -8.37
C ASP A 150 16.11 -33.66 -8.27
N THR A 151 15.45 -33.80 -9.41
CA THR A 151 13.99 -33.96 -9.46
C THR A 151 13.53 -35.28 -8.86
N LYS A 152 14.36 -36.32 -8.77
CA LYS A 152 13.94 -37.60 -8.14
C LYS A 152 13.95 -37.51 -6.63
N LYS A 153 14.95 -36.83 -6.06
CA LYS A 153 15.13 -36.74 -4.59
C LYS A 153 14.56 -35.47 -3.97
N ASN A 154 14.12 -34.49 -4.77
CA ASN A 154 13.72 -33.15 -4.31
C ASN A 154 14.81 -32.54 -3.43
N LYS A 155 16.05 -32.48 -3.94
CA LYS A 155 17.22 -31.92 -3.25
C LYS A 155 18.04 -31.07 -4.21
N ALA A 156 18.74 -30.07 -3.67
CA ALA A 156 19.68 -29.27 -4.42
C ALA A 156 20.89 -30.11 -4.90
N ILE A 157 21.39 -29.81 -6.09
CA ILE A 157 22.70 -30.23 -6.57
C ILE A 157 23.60 -29.00 -6.57
N LYS A 158 24.61 -29.00 -5.69
CA LYS A 158 25.55 -27.90 -5.52
C LYS A 158 26.83 -28.11 -6.32
N SER A 159 27.36 -27.07 -6.95
CA SER A 159 28.70 -27.06 -7.52
C SER A 159 29.32 -25.66 -7.49
N GLY A 160 30.62 -25.55 -7.77
CA GLY A 160 31.27 -24.26 -7.99
C GLY A 160 31.30 -23.35 -6.75
N GLU A 161 31.30 -23.94 -5.54
CA GLU A 161 31.30 -23.16 -4.31
C GLU A 161 32.63 -22.42 -4.13
N LYS A 162 32.58 -21.10 -4.03
CA LYS A 162 33.72 -20.25 -3.69
C LYS A 162 33.29 -19.13 -2.74
N ARG A 163 34.26 -18.62 -1.97
CA ARG A 163 34.11 -17.42 -1.16
C ARG A 163 35.00 -16.35 -1.72
N ASP A 164 34.45 -15.17 -1.94
CA ASP A 164 35.20 -14.04 -2.48
C ASP A 164 34.57 -12.71 -2.02
N VAL A 165 35.29 -11.62 -2.22
CA VAL A 165 34.76 -10.27 -2.01
C VAL A 165 33.77 -9.97 -3.14
N TRP A 166 32.55 -9.55 -2.78
CA TRP A 166 31.56 -9.16 -3.77
C TRP A 166 31.62 -7.67 -4.03
N VAL A 167 32.15 -7.31 -5.20
CA VAL A 167 32.17 -5.95 -5.72
C VAL A 167 31.00 -5.77 -6.70
N ASP A 168 30.27 -4.66 -6.61
CA ASP A 168 29.21 -4.31 -7.55
C ASP A 168 29.83 -3.88 -8.89
N ASP A 169 29.42 -4.53 -9.98
CA ASP A 169 29.92 -4.28 -11.34
C ASP A 169 29.65 -2.83 -11.81
N LYS A 170 28.66 -2.13 -11.22
CA LYS A 170 28.29 -0.76 -11.62
C LYS A 170 28.94 0.35 -10.79
N THR A 171 29.01 0.17 -9.48
CA THR A 171 29.55 1.20 -8.58
C THR A 171 31.04 0.99 -8.29
N GLY A 172 31.56 -0.22 -8.51
CA GLY A 172 32.92 -0.59 -8.14
C GLY A 172 33.13 -0.70 -6.62
N GLU A 173 32.06 -0.61 -5.84
CA GLU A 173 32.08 -0.67 -4.38
C GLU A 173 31.80 -2.09 -3.88
N GLU A 174 32.31 -2.41 -2.69
CA GLU A 174 32.02 -3.67 -2.03
C GLU A 174 30.56 -3.70 -1.53
N VAL A 175 29.81 -4.70 -1.99
CA VAL A 175 28.46 -4.95 -1.51
C VAL A 175 28.56 -5.50 -0.08
N SER A 176 27.90 -4.86 0.88
CA SER A 176 27.97 -5.26 2.30
C SER A 176 27.01 -6.41 2.64
N HIS A 177 25.83 -6.44 2.02
CA HIS A 177 24.83 -7.49 2.15
C HIS A 177 23.93 -7.53 0.92
N GLY A 178 23.34 -8.68 0.63
CA GLY A 178 22.38 -8.83 -0.46
C GLY A 178 22.39 -10.21 -1.09
N LEU A 179 21.57 -10.37 -2.12
CA LEU A 179 21.46 -11.58 -2.91
C LEU A 179 21.48 -11.23 -4.40
N ARG A 180 22.26 -11.98 -5.19
CA ARG A 180 22.26 -11.90 -6.65
C ARG A 180 22.02 -13.29 -7.23
N ILE A 181 21.02 -13.39 -8.10
CA ILE A 181 20.63 -14.63 -8.77
C ILE A 181 20.81 -14.42 -10.27
N ARG A 182 21.54 -15.31 -10.93
CA ARG A 182 21.71 -15.35 -12.39
C ARG A 182 21.24 -16.71 -12.93
N THR A 183 20.27 -16.68 -13.82
CA THR A 183 19.65 -17.86 -14.44
C THR A 183 19.57 -17.72 -15.95
N LEU A 184 19.89 -18.78 -16.68
CA LEU A 184 19.74 -18.85 -18.14
C LEU A 184 18.58 -19.76 -18.50
N MET A 185 17.52 -19.24 -19.12
CA MET A 185 16.32 -20.02 -19.42
C MET A 185 15.84 -19.78 -20.85
N LYS A 186 15.03 -20.71 -21.39
CA LYS A 186 14.32 -20.47 -22.65
C LYS A 186 13.17 -19.50 -22.43
N ALA A 187 13.23 -18.35 -23.09
CA ALA A 187 12.42 -17.20 -22.74
C ALA A 187 12.45 -16.16 -23.86
N LYS A 188 11.35 -15.41 -24.00
CA LYS A 188 11.25 -14.32 -24.99
C LYS A 188 10.71 -13.05 -24.36
N TYR A 189 11.52 -12.00 -24.38
CA TYR A 189 11.09 -10.66 -23.98
C TYR A 189 10.22 -10.03 -25.08
N GLN A 190 9.11 -9.41 -24.70
CA GLN A 190 8.24 -8.65 -25.60
C GLN A 190 7.74 -7.36 -24.93
N LYS A 191 7.73 -6.28 -25.70
CA LYS A 191 7.15 -4.98 -25.28
C LYS A 191 5.62 -5.02 -25.31
N GLY A 192 4.98 -4.26 -24.43
CA GLY A 192 3.53 -4.07 -24.42
C GLY A 192 2.89 -4.24 -23.04
N LYS A 193 1.56 -4.40 -23.02
CA LYS A 193 0.75 -4.46 -21.78
C LYS A 193 1.04 -5.69 -20.90
N LYS A 194 1.58 -6.77 -21.47
CA LYS A 194 1.98 -8.00 -20.76
C LYS A 194 3.50 -8.17 -20.79
N SER A 195 4.22 -7.11 -20.43
CA SER A 195 5.69 -7.08 -20.40
C SER A 195 6.20 -7.10 -18.96
N VAL A 196 7.48 -7.44 -18.79
CA VAL A 196 8.18 -7.31 -17.50
C VAL A 196 8.22 -5.84 -17.06
N TYR A 197 8.38 -4.90 -18.00
CA TYR A 197 8.33 -3.47 -17.71
C TYR A 197 7.00 -3.09 -17.02
N GLN A 198 5.87 -3.48 -17.59
CA GLN A 198 4.56 -3.18 -16.98
C GLN A 198 4.39 -3.89 -15.63
N TYR A 199 4.92 -5.12 -15.47
CA TYR A 199 4.90 -5.80 -14.17
C TYR A 199 5.64 -4.97 -13.10
N LEU A 200 6.89 -4.58 -13.36
CA LEU A 200 7.70 -3.81 -12.42
C LEU A 200 7.11 -2.41 -12.16
N ARG A 201 6.53 -1.77 -13.19
CA ARG A 201 5.77 -0.52 -13.04
C ARG A 201 4.67 -0.68 -12.01
N MET A 202 3.81 -1.70 -12.12
CA MET A 202 2.74 -1.92 -11.14
C MET A 202 3.26 -2.31 -9.77
N THR A 203 4.32 -3.12 -9.69
CA THR A 203 4.97 -3.45 -8.41
C THR A 203 5.46 -2.19 -7.71
N SER A 204 5.98 -1.22 -8.45
CA SER A 204 6.45 0.07 -7.91
C SER A 204 5.33 0.98 -7.40
N ILE A 205 4.11 0.88 -7.97
CA ILE A 205 2.92 1.63 -7.52
C ILE A 205 2.50 1.16 -6.13
N VAL A 206 2.51 -0.15 -5.92
CA VAL A 206 2.02 -0.77 -4.69
C VAL A 206 3.06 -0.82 -3.58
N ASN A 207 4.34 -0.72 -3.94
CA ASN A 207 5.46 -0.68 -3.00
C ASN A 207 6.20 0.65 -3.17
N PRO A 208 5.63 1.77 -2.69
CA PRO A 208 6.23 3.10 -2.90
C PRO A 208 7.56 3.29 -2.15
N HIS A 209 7.87 2.44 -1.17
CA HIS A 209 9.13 2.39 -0.44
C HIS A 209 10.26 1.67 -1.18
N ALA A 210 9.95 0.97 -2.27
CA ALA A 210 10.93 0.22 -3.04
C ALA A 210 11.47 1.03 -4.22
N SER A 211 12.80 0.95 -4.41
CA SER A 211 13.47 1.37 -5.64
C SER A 211 13.65 0.15 -6.55
N ILE A 212 13.20 0.25 -7.80
CA ILE A 212 13.29 -0.84 -8.77
C ILE A 212 13.93 -0.32 -10.05
N THR A 213 14.93 -1.03 -10.56
CA THR A 213 15.59 -0.72 -11.84
C THR A 213 15.52 -1.91 -12.79
N LEU A 214 15.17 -1.67 -14.05
CA LEU A 214 15.13 -2.65 -15.14
C LEU A 214 16.09 -2.23 -16.24
N VAL A 215 16.92 -3.18 -16.70
CA VAL A 215 17.72 -3.03 -17.93
C VAL A 215 17.52 -4.25 -18.81
N VAL A 216 17.09 -4.03 -20.05
CA VAL A 216 16.91 -5.09 -21.05
C VAL A 216 17.90 -4.89 -22.18
N ARG A 217 18.72 -5.91 -22.45
CA ARG A 217 19.74 -5.92 -23.51
C ARG A 217 19.40 -6.95 -24.59
N ASP A 218 19.58 -6.59 -25.87
CA ASP A 218 19.47 -7.54 -26.99
C ASP A 218 20.74 -8.41 -27.12
N LYS A 219 20.81 -9.24 -28.17
CA LYS A 219 21.95 -10.14 -28.44
C LYS A 219 23.27 -9.41 -28.59
N GLU A 220 23.23 -8.21 -29.19
CA GLU A 220 24.38 -7.36 -29.47
C GLU A 220 24.81 -6.56 -28.23
N GLY A 221 24.07 -6.66 -27.12
CA GLY A 221 24.34 -5.94 -25.87
C GLY A 221 23.69 -4.56 -25.77
N GLU A 222 23.07 -4.07 -26.85
CA GLU A 222 22.35 -2.80 -26.91
C GLU A 222 21.14 -2.76 -25.97
N ILE A 223 20.91 -1.61 -25.34
CA ILE A 223 19.79 -1.42 -24.41
C ILE A 223 18.50 -1.26 -25.22
N VAL A 224 17.62 -2.25 -25.11
CA VAL A 224 16.32 -2.28 -25.79
C VAL A 224 15.26 -1.50 -25.03
N GLU A 225 15.34 -1.56 -23.70
CA GLU A 225 14.39 -0.92 -22.79
C GLU A 225 15.03 -0.77 -21.41
N GLU A 226 14.80 0.39 -20.80
CA GLU A 226 15.22 0.71 -19.44
C GLU A 226 14.05 1.28 -18.66
N GLY A 227 14.05 1.03 -17.36
CA GLY A 227 13.04 1.57 -16.45
C GLY A 227 13.65 1.80 -15.09
N GLN A 228 13.43 2.98 -14.52
CA GLN A 228 13.87 3.32 -13.18
C GLN A 228 12.70 3.89 -12.38
N TRP A 229 12.40 3.24 -11.27
CA TRP A 229 11.29 3.60 -10.39
C TRP A 229 11.82 3.83 -8.98
N LEU A 230 12.25 5.05 -8.68
CA LEU A 230 12.77 5.45 -7.37
C LEU A 230 11.69 5.43 -6.28
N ARG A 231 12.07 5.09 -5.05
CA ARG A 231 11.16 5.18 -3.90
C ARG A 231 10.64 6.61 -3.68
N THR A 232 9.40 6.72 -3.19
CA THR A 232 8.73 8.00 -2.89
C THR A 232 8.54 8.20 -1.38
N THR A 233 8.76 7.15 -0.59
CA THR A 233 8.65 7.18 0.86
C THR A 233 9.74 6.30 1.47
N ASP A 234 10.23 6.68 2.64
CA ASP A 234 11.11 5.86 3.45
C ASP A 234 10.35 5.13 4.59
N LYS A 235 9.02 5.33 4.66
CA LYS A 235 8.16 4.60 5.61
C LYS A 235 7.93 3.17 5.11
N LEU A 236 8.51 2.21 5.82
CA LEU A 236 8.23 0.79 5.59
C LEU A 236 6.83 0.40 6.07
N PRO A 237 6.20 -0.60 5.42
CA PRO A 237 4.96 -1.20 5.88
C PRO A 237 4.98 -1.67 7.33
N ARG A 238 3.81 -1.75 7.96
CA ARG A 238 3.69 -2.38 9.28
C ARG A 238 4.01 -3.88 9.22
N VAL A 239 4.66 -4.37 10.27
CA VAL A 239 4.95 -5.80 10.45
C VAL A 239 3.63 -6.53 10.67
N VAL A 240 3.49 -7.69 10.04
CA VAL A 240 2.32 -8.55 10.21
C VAL A 240 2.58 -9.57 11.30
N GLU A 241 1.63 -9.69 12.23
CA GLU A 241 1.66 -10.71 13.27
C GLU A 241 0.97 -12.00 12.79
N GLU A 242 1.46 -13.14 13.26
CA GLU A 242 0.82 -14.42 13.02
C GLU A 242 -0.42 -14.57 13.88
N ILE A 243 -1.53 -14.94 13.25
CA ILE A 243 -2.79 -15.21 13.95
C ILE A 243 -3.11 -16.70 13.98
N LYS A 244 -3.90 -17.07 14.98
CA LYS A 244 -4.51 -18.40 15.07
C LYS A 244 -5.68 -18.51 14.08
N PRO A 245 -6.00 -19.73 13.61
CA PRO A 245 -7.13 -19.94 12.73
C PRO A 245 -8.45 -19.51 13.38
N HIS A 246 -9.34 -18.92 12.59
CA HIS A 246 -10.69 -18.60 13.03
C HIS A 246 -11.63 -19.81 12.82
N PRO A 247 -12.55 -20.13 13.74
CA PRO A 247 -13.41 -21.31 13.64
C PRO A 247 -14.28 -21.39 12.38
N HIS A 248 -14.79 -20.27 11.87
CA HIS A 248 -15.62 -20.25 10.66
C HIS A 248 -14.89 -20.73 9.38
N GLY A 249 -13.55 -20.72 9.38
CA GLY A 249 -12.74 -21.12 8.22
C GLY A 249 -12.21 -22.56 8.30
N ILE A 250 -12.58 -23.30 9.33
CA ILE A 250 -11.97 -24.59 9.64
C ILE A 250 -12.80 -25.72 9.09
N HIS A 251 -12.18 -26.54 8.24
CA HIS A 251 -12.76 -27.78 7.74
C HIS A 251 -12.54 -28.94 8.72
N LEU A 252 -13.38 -29.96 8.62
CA LEU A 252 -13.33 -31.16 9.45
C LEU A 252 -11.93 -31.80 9.50
N GLY A 253 -11.27 -31.96 8.35
CA GLY A 253 -9.94 -32.56 8.28
C GLY A 253 -8.87 -31.75 9.04
N THR A 254 -8.93 -30.42 8.95
CA THR A 254 -8.02 -29.53 9.68
C THR A 254 -8.29 -29.61 11.18
N LEU A 255 -9.57 -29.59 11.59
CA LEU A 255 -9.95 -29.73 13.00
C LEU A 255 -9.47 -31.06 13.59
N GLN A 256 -9.67 -32.17 12.87
CA GLN A 256 -9.21 -33.50 13.29
C GLN A 256 -7.69 -33.60 13.40
N ARG A 257 -6.94 -32.92 12.53
CA ARG A 257 -5.47 -32.84 12.64
C ARG A 257 -5.10 -32.06 13.90
N MET A 258 -5.69 -30.88 14.10
CA MET A 258 -5.45 -30.05 15.29
C MET A 258 -5.80 -30.79 16.59
N MET A 259 -6.91 -31.53 16.63
CA MET A 259 -7.30 -32.34 17.80
C MET A 259 -6.31 -33.47 18.09
N ARG A 260 -5.68 -34.06 17.07
CA ARG A 260 -4.65 -35.10 17.23
C ARG A 260 -3.32 -34.54 17.74
N GLU A 261 -2.93 -33.36 17.25
CA GLU A 261 -1.70 -32.66 17.62
C GLU A 261 -1.82 -31.87 18.93
N ALA A 262 -3.06 -31.61 19.39
CA ALA A 262 -3.37 -30.84 20.58
C ALA A 262 -2.64 -31.37 21.83
N GLN A 263 -2.07 -30.44 22.59
CA GLN A 263 -1.46 -30.72 23.90
C GLN A 263 -2.44 -30.49 25.07
N ASP A 264 -3.57 -29.82 24.81
CA ASP A 264 -4.59 -29.52 25.80
C ASP A 264 -5.30 -30.78 26.34
N ARG A 265 -5.58 -30.80 27.65
CA ARG A 265 -6.30 -31.91 28.31
C ARG A 265 -7.82 -31.79 28.24
N ARG A 266 -8.36 -30.59 27.98
CA ARG A 266 -9.80 -30.28 27.98
C ARG A 266 -10.20 -29.60 26.68
N MET A 267 -11.39 -29.91 26.18
CA MET A 267 -11.94 -29.29 24.97
C MET A 267 -12.13 -27.77 25.09
N THR A 268 -12.53 -27.28 26.26
CA THR A 268 -12.66 -25.83 26.50
C THR A 268 -11.32 -25.09 26.37
N SER A 269 -10.25 -25.67 26.89
CA SER A 269 -8.87 -25.13 26.76
C SER A 269 -8.42 -25.16 25.32
N PHE A 270 -8.65 -26.29 24.64
CA PHE A 270 -8.31 -26.47 23.23
C PHE A 270 -8.97 -25.39 22.34
N LEU A 271 -10.28 -25.17 22.51
CA LEU A 271 -11.01 -24.18 21.71
C LEU A 271 -10.55 -22.75 21.98
N ASN A 272 -10.26 -22.40 23.24
CA ASN A 272 -9.80 -21.06 23.61
C ASN A 272 -8.34 -20.78 23.21
N ASN A 273 -7.48 -21.79 23.25
CA ASN A 273 -6.04 -21.60 23.03
C ASN A 273 -5.63 -21.73 21.56
N ASN A 274 -6.35 -22.52 20.75
CA ASN A 274 -5.94 -22.82 19.37
C ASN A 274 -6.70 -22.02 18.31
N PHE A 275 -7.80 -21.35 18.68
CA PHE A 275 -8.59 -20.54 17.74
C PHE A 275 -8.59 -19.07 18.11
N SER A 276 -8.65 -18.22 17.09
CA SER A 276 -8.83 -16.79 17.26
C SER A 276 -10.31 -16.44 17.45
N GLY A 277 -10.61 -15.45 18.29
CA GLY A 277 -11.98 -14.97 18.53
C GLY A 277 -12.85 -15.87 19.41
N VAL A 278 -12.29 -16.92 20.00
CA VAL A 278 -13.01 -17.85 20.90
C VAL A 278 -12.68 -17.55 22.35
N THR A 279 -13.63 -16.95 23.07
CA THR A 279 -13.54 -16.79 24.52
C THR A 279 -13.95 -18.08 25.23
N ARG A 280 -13.61 -18.23 26.51
CA ARG A 280 -14.10 -19.37 27.33
C ARG A 280 -15.62 -19.51 27.31
N ARG A 281 -16.36 -18.40 27.27
CA ARG A 281 -17.83 -18.40 27.18
C ARG A 281 -18.30 -18.96 25.84
N ALA A 282 -17.71 -18.50 24.73
CA ALA A 282 -18.03 -18.99 23.39
C ALA A 282 -17.65 -20.48 23.24
N ALA A 283 -16.50 -20.91 23.79
CA ALA A 283 -16.10 -22.30 23.79
C ALA A 283 -17.12 -23.22 24.48
N LYS A 284 -17.69 -22.78 25.61
CA LYS A 284 -18.76 -23.52 26.30
C LYS A 284 -20.04 -23.61 25.47
N GLN A 285 -20.46 -22.51 24.87
CA GLN A 285 -21.63 -22.48 23.98
C GLN A 285 -21.45 -23.39 22.77
N ILE A 286 -20.26 -23.42 22.17
CA ILE A 286 -19.94 -24.33 21.06
C ILE A 286 -20.08 -25.80 21.50
N LEU A 287 -19.55 -26.14 22.68
CA LEU A 287 -19.60 -27.50 23.20
C LEU A 287 -21.02 -27.92 23.62
N GLU A 288 -21.82 -26.99 24.12
CA GLU A 288 -23.23 -27.21 24.44
C GLU A 288 -24.05 -27.50 23.17
N VAL A 289 -23.86 -26.71 22.11
CA VAL A 289 -24.50 -26.92 20.81
C VAL A 289 -24.03 -28.22 20.13
N ALA A 290 -22.77 -28.59 20.34
CA ALA A 290 -22.20 -29.83 19.79
C ALA A 290 -22.49 -31.08 20.65
N GLU A 291 -23.15 -30.94 21.80
CA GLU A 291 -23.43 -32.01 22.77
C GLU A 291 -22.16 -32.75 23.27
N ILE A 292 -21.08 -32.00 23.49
CA ILE A 292 -19.79 -32.56 23.96
C ILE A 292 -19.46 -32.05 25.36
N GLU A 293 -19.06 -32.97 26.24
CA GLU A 293 -18.60 -32.62 27.59
C GLU A 293 -17.33 -31.74 27.59
N GLU A 294 -17.32 -30.70 28.43
CA GLU A 294 -16.19 -29.76 28.56
C GLU A 294 -14.85 -30.43 28.94
N THR A 295 -14.92 -31.52 29.71
CA THR A 295 -13.78 -32.25 30.26
C THR A 295 -13.17 -33.25 29.30
N ARG A 296 -13.79 -33.48 28.14
CA ARG A 296 -13.32 -34.46 27.18
C ARG A 296 -11.96 -34.07 26.61
N THR A 297 -11.15 -35.07 26.29
CA THR A 297 -9.82 -34.87 25.71
C THR A 297 -9.92 -34.72 24.18
N PRO A 298 -9.28 -33.70 23.57
CA PRO A 298 -9.35 -33.48 22.12
C PRO A 298 -8.96 -34.70 21.28
N LYS A 299 -7.93 -35.44 21.70
CA LYS A 299 -7.43 -36.64 21.00
C LYS A 299 -8.42 -37.80 20.94
N ARG A 300 -9.46 -37.81 21.79
CA ARG A 300 -10.47 -38.88 21.88
C ARG A 300 -11.81 -38.53 21.22
N ILE A 301 -11.88 -37.38 20.54
CA ILE A 301 -13.06 -36.94 19.80
C ILE A 301 -13.19 -37.78 18.52
N LYS A 302 -14.37 -38.34 18.27
CA LYS A 302 -14.68 -39.10 17.04
C LYS A 302 -14.96 -38.16 15.87
N ALA A 303 -14.94 -38.69 14.65
CA ALA A 303 -15.19 -37.90 13.45
C ALA A 303 -16.59 -37.25 13.43
N GLU A 304 -17.61 -37.97 13.89
CA GLU A 304 -19.00 -37.51 13.98
C GLU A 304 -19.14 -36.31 14.95
N GLU A 305 -18.49 -36.41 16.11
CA GLU A 305 -18.46 -35.34 17.11
C GLU A 305 -17.68 -34.13 16.61
N ALA A 306 -16.57 -34.34 15.91
CA ALA A 306 -15.83 -33.26 15.27
C ALA A 306 -16.67 -32.54 14.21
N GLN A 307 -17.54 -33.26 13.49
CA GLN A 307 -18.47 -32.67 12.55
C GLN A 307 -19.53 -31.80 13.27
N ALA A 308 -20.05 -32.26 14.42
CA ALA A 308 -20.94 -31.46 15.25
C ALA A 308 -20.29 -30.15 15.71
N VAL A 309 -19.01 -30.18 16.10
CA VAL A 309 -18.25 -28.96 16.45
C VAL A 309 -18.12 -28.00 15.26
N VAL A 310 -17.87 -28.49 14.04
CA VAL A 310 -17.80 -27.65 12.83
C VAL A 310 -19.14 -27.01 12.53
N SER A 311 -20.24 -27.75 12.67
CA SER A 311 -21.59 -27.20 12.53
C SER A 311 -21.86 -26.12 13.60
N ALA A 312 -21.46 -26.36 14.84
CA ALA A 312 -21.58 -25.38 15.93
C ALA A 312 -20.78 -24.10 15.67
N PHE A 313 -19.61 -24.18 15.03
CA PHE A 313 -18.82 -23.00 14.64
C PHE A 313 -19.58 -22.06 13.71
N GLN A 314 -20.48 -22.56 12.84
CA GLN A 314 -21.24 -21.70 11.93
C GLN A 314 -22.45 -21.04 12.60
N THR A 315 -22.99 -21.66 13.66
CA THR A 315 -24.18 -21.17 14.36
C THR A 315 -23.84 -20.15 15.46
N VAL A 316 -22.74 -20.36 16.18
CA VAL A 316 -22.36 -19.51 17.32
C VAL A 316 -21.74 -18.21 16.84
N LYS A 317 -22.20 -17.08 17.40
CA LYS A 317 -21.60 -15.76 17.12
C LYS A 317 -20.25 -15.64 17.81
N LEU A 318 -19.20 -15.57 17.00
CA LEU A 318 -17.82 -15.40 17.46
C LEU A 318 -17.33 -13.96 17.26
N LEU A 319 -16.28 -13.60 18.02
CA LEU A 319 -15.58 -12.35 17.81
C LEU A 319 -14.82 -12.40 16.49
N LYS A 320 -14.73 -11.26 15.80
CA LYS A 320 -13.92 -11.15 14.59
C LYS A 320 -12.44 -11.38 14.93
N PRO A 321 -11.65 -11.99 14.02
CA PRO A 321 -10.20 -12.13 14.19
C PRO A 321 -9.52 -10.75 14.27
N PRO A 322 -8.35 -10.66 14.94
CA PRO A 322 -7.59 -9.42 15.08
C PRO A 322 -7.03 -8.96 13.73
N MET A 323 -6.82 -7.65 13.60
CA MET A 323 -6.47 -7.02 12.33
C MET A 323 -4.98 -6.87 12.06
N ASP A 324 -4.15 -7.17 13.05
CA ASP A 324 -2.69 -7.03 13.01
C ASP A 324 -2.01 -8.03 12.07
N CYS A 325 -2.76 -9.01 11.56
CA CYS A 325 -2.32 -9.97 10.55
C CYS A 325 -2.30 -9.42 9.11
N LEU A 326 -2.88 -8.24 8.87
CA LEU A 326 -2.91 -7.57 7.57
C LEU A 326 -1.96 -6.37 7.57
N SER A 327 -1.37 -6.06 6.42
CA SER A 327 -0.58 -4.88 6.11
C SER A 327 -1.15 -4.25 4.84
N PRO A 328 -2.21 -3.42 4.96
CA PRO A 328 -2.76 -2.64 3.84
C PRO A 328 -1.71 -1.63 3.32
N ILE A 329 -1.95 -1.03 2.15
CA ILE A 329 -1.04 -0.03 1.57
C ILE A 329 -1.24 1.32 2.27
N GLU A 330 -2.46 1.66 2.69
CA GLU A 330 -2.88 2.96 3.21
C GLU A 330 -3.19 3.99 2.10
N ASP A 331 -4.22 4.82 2.31
CA ASP A 331 -4.74 5.78 1.33
C ASP A 331 -3.67 6.75 0.80
N LEU A 332 -2.83 7.30 1.68
CA LEU A 332 -1.78 8.25 1.29
C LEU A 332 -0.71 7.60 0.41
N LEU A 333 -0.33 6.36 0.71
CA LEU A 333 0.67 5.62 -0.04
C LEU A 333 0.13 5.19 -1.41
N ILE A 334 -1.16 4.86 -1.51
CA ILE A 334 -1.83 4.62 -2.80
C ILE A 334 -1.79 5.88 -3.66
N LYS A 335 -2.10 7.07 -3.09
CA LYS A 335 -2.00 8.34 -3.83
C LYS A 335 -0.58 8.59 -4.33
N LYS A 336 0.42 8.49 -3.45
CA LYS A 336 1.85 8.67 -3.82
C LYS A 336 2.30 7.66 -4.89
N GLY A 337 1.91 6.39 -4.75
CA GLY A 337 2.24 5.34 -5.70
C GLY A 337 1.61 5.54 -7.08
N LEU A 338 0.38 6.04 -7.12
CA LEU A 338 -0.31 6.38 -8.37
C LEU A 338 0.34 7.59 -9.06
N SER A 339 0.68 8.64 -8.30
CA SER A 339 1.39 9.81 -8.81
C SER A 339 2.77 9.49 -9.39
N LYS A 340 3.44 8.41 -8.93
CA LYS A 340 4.73 7.95 -9.45
C LYS A 340 4.65 7.38 -10.87
N ALA A 341 3.53 6.73 -11.21
CA ALA A 341 3.41 5.97 -12.45
C ALA A 341 2.44 6.59 -13.48
N ILE A 342 1.60 7.52 -13.04
CA ILE A 342 0.58 8.18 -13.84
C ILE A 342 0.55 9.66 -13.43
N ASP A 343 0.97 10.56 -14.33
CA ASP A 343 0.71 11.99 -14.15
C ASP A 343 -0.80 12.19 -14.25
N SER A 344 -1.40 12.77 -13.22
CA SER A 344 -2.86 12.84 -13.12
C SER A 344 -3.31 14.10 -12.40
N ARG A 345 -4.47 14.61 -12.83
CA ARG A 345 -5.06 15.82 -12.28
C ARG A 345 -5.87 15.55 -11.02
N PHE A 346 -6.35 14.32 -10.85
CA PHE A 346 -7.19 13.94 -9.73
C PHE A 346 -6.96 12.48 -9.30
N ALA A 347 -6.85 12.26 -7.99
CA ALA A 347 -6.77 10.95 -7.37
C ALA A 347 -7.72 10.84 -6.18
N SER A 348 -8.56 9.81 -6.16
CA SER A 348 -9.46 9.46 -5.06
C SER A 348 -9.13 8.06 -4.56
N THR A 349 -9.00 7.89 -3.24
CA THR A 349 -8.68 6.60 -2.62
C THR A 349 -9.66 6.30 -1.50
N VAL A 350 -9.97 5.02 -1.31
CA VAL A 350 -10.83 4.52 -0.25
C VAL A 350 -10.23 3.24 0.32
N THR A 351 -9.95 3.25 1.63
CA THR A 351 -9.60 2.06 2.40
C THR A 351 -10.80 1.64 3.25
N ARG A 352 -11.39 0.47 2.95
CA ARG A 352 -12.52 -0.05 3.73
C ARG A 352 -12.05 -0.58 5.08
N ASN A 353 -12.98 -0.62 6.04
CA ASN A 353 -12.78 -1.38 7.27
C ASN A 353 -12.64 -2.88 6.95
N PRO A 354 -11.77 -3.60 7.66
CA PRO A 354 -11.59 -5.00 7.38
C PRO A 354 -12.83 -5.86 7.68
N SER A 355 -12.98 -6.92 6.90
CA SER A 355 -14.08 -7.88 6.96
C SER A 355 -13.53 -9.31 6.99
N VAL A 356 -14.40 -10.30 7.17
CA VAL A 356 -13.99 -11.71 7.30
C VAL A 356 -14.76 -12.52 6.27
N SER A 357 -14.07 -13.33 5.48
CA SER A 357 -14.68 -14.33 4.60
C SER A 357 -14.08 -15.70 4.91
N GLN A 358 -14.95 -16.70 5.14
CA GLN A 358 -14.54 -18.07 5.47
C GLN A 358 -13.47 -18.12 6.59
N GLY A 359 -13.64 -17.31 7.65
CA GLY A 359 -12.69 -17.21 8.76
C GLY A 359 -11.38 -16.47 8.48
N ASN A 360 -11.13 -16.01 7.26
CA ASN A 360 -9.94 -15.24 6.91
C ASN A 360 -10.26 -13.74 6.89
N PRO A 361 -9.54 -12.91 7.68
CA PRO A 361 -9.68 -11.46 7.59
C PRO A 361 -9.15 -10.97 6.24
N PHE A 362 -9.89 -10.04 5.65
CA PHE A 362 -9.49 -9.34 4.43
C PHE A 362 -9.82 -7.86 4.53
N GLN A 363 -9.10 -7.06 3.76
CA GLN A 363 -9.31 -5.62 3.64
C GLN A 363 -9.19 -5.21 2.17
N ILE A 364 -10.02 -4.26 1.75
CA ILE A 364 -10.08 -3.79 0.36
C ILE A 364 -9.70 -2.32 0.32
N GLU A 365 -8.83 -1.99 -0.62
CA GLU A 365 -8.44 -0.64 -0.93
C GLU A 365 -8.67 -0.38 -2.42
N VAL A 366 -9.28 0.75 -2.74
CA VAL A 366 -9.55 1.16 -4.11
C VAL A 366 -8.99 2.56 -4.34
N GLY A 367 -8.23 2.72 -5.41
CA GLY A 367 -7.76 4.01 -5.91
C GLY A 367 -8.32 4.29 -7.29
N LEU A 368 -8.75 5.51 -7.57
CA LEU A 368 -9.11 5.96 -8.91
C LEU A 368 -8.32 7.21 -9.23
N VAL A 369 -7.75 7.20 -10.42
CA VAL A 369 -7.02 8.31 -11.01
C VAL A 369 -7.76 8.76 -12.26
N PHE A 370 -7.90 10.07 -12.45
CA PHE A 370 -8.58 10.65 -13.59
C PHE A 370 -7.74 11.75 -14.25
N GLY A 371 -7.68 11.71 -15.60
CA GLY A 371 -6.98 12.67 -16.44
C GLY A 371 -5.49 12.37 -16.64
N GLY A 372 -4.76 13.38 -17.13
CA GLY A 372 -3.33 13.29 -17.44
C GLY A 372 -3.04 12.61 -18.78
N ASP A 373 -1.99 11.78 -18.82
CA ASP A 373 -1.51 11.08 -20.02
C ASP A 373 -2.35 9.85 -20.40
N ILE A 374 -3.45 9.59 -19.71
CA ILE A 374 -4.33 8.46 -19.99
C ILE A 374 -5.18 8.76 -21.22
N ALA A 375 -5.16 7.85 -22.21
CA ALA A 375 -5.97 7.98 -23.42
C ALA A 375 -7.48 8.02 -23.11
N ALA A 376 -8.16 9.08 -23.55
CA ALA A 376 -9.57 9.32 -23.24
C ALA A 376 -10.54 8.39 -23.99
N ASP A 377 -10.18 7.95 -25.20
CA ASP A 377 -11.07 7.14 -26.06
C ASP A 377 -11.01 5.62 -25.79
N GLY A 378 -10.10 5.20 -24.90
CA GLY A 378 -9.85 3.80 -24.58
C GLY A 378 -10.69 3.25 -23.42
N PRO A 379 -10.71 1.92 -23.23
CA PRO A 379 -11.15 1.33 -21.97
C PRO A 379 -10.23 1.79 -20.84
N ILE A 380 -10.79 1.98 -19.65
CA ILE A 380 -10.01 2.39 -18.47
C ILE A 380 -8.89 1.38 -18.15
N GLU A 381 -7.79 1.87 -17.58
CA GLU A 381 -6.71 1.00 -17.09
C GLU A 381 -7.11 0.37 -15.75
N ILE A 382 -7.11 -0.97 -15.67
CA ILE A 382 -7.48 -1.69 -14.44
C ILE A 382 -6.22 -2.30 -13.83
N LEU A 383 -5.82 -1.80 -12.66
CA LEU A 383 -4.68 -2.29 -11.89
C LEU A 383 -5.18 -3.17 -10.76
N ARG A 384 -4.90 -4.47 -10.85
CA ARG A 384 -5.38 -5.48 -9.90
C ARG A 384 -4.24 -5.97 -9.02
N PHE A 385 -4.47 -5.98 -7.71
CA PHE A 385 -3.48 -6.41 -6.74
C PHE A 385 -4.09 -7.34 -5.70
N ALA A 386 -3.35 -8.37 -5.34
CA ALA A 386 -3.66 -9.25 -4.22
C ALA A 386 -2.41 -9.38 -3.34
N ASN A 387 -2.52 -9.07 -2.04
CA ASN A 387 -1.39 -9.08 -1.11
C ASN A 387 -0.14 -8.37 -1.64
N ARG A 388 -0.32 -7.16 -2.17
CA ARG A 388 0.72 -6.35 -2.81
C ARG A 388 1.40 -6.95 -4.06
N VAL A 389 0.85 -8.02 -4.62
CA VAL A 389 1.33 -8.65 -5.87
C VAL A 389 0.42 -8.26 -7.04
N PRO A 390 0.97 -7.76 -8.16
CA PRO A 390 0.19 -7.43 -9.35
C PRO A 390 -0.38 -8.67 -10.07
N LEU A 391 -1.62 -8.58 -10.53
CA LEU A 391 -2.31 -9.62 -11.29
C LEU A 391 -2.44 -9.22 -12.77
N MET A 392 -1.60 -9.82 -13.62
CA MET A 392 -1.48 -9.45 -15.05
C MET A 392 -2.40 -10.20 -16.01
N TYR A 393 -2.70 -11.46 -15.70
CA TYR A 393 -3.40 -12.37 -16.61
C TYR A 393 -4.83 -12.64 -16.16
N GLN A 394 -5.61 -13.31 -17.01
CA GLN A 394 -6.97 -13.76 -16.73
C GLN A 394 -7.94 -12.68 -16.19
N GLN A 395 -7.86 -11.46 -16.75
CA GLN A 395 -8.68 -10.32 -16.30
C GLN A 395 -10.19 -10.63 -16.32
N GLY A 396 -10.72 -11.22 -17.39
CA GLY A 396 -12.16 -11.51 -17.50
C GLY A 396 -12.70 -12.54 -16.49
N GLY A 397 -11.84 -13.41 -15.94
CA GLY A 397 -12.23 -14.39 -14.93
C GLY A 397 -12.15 -13.86 -13.49
N CYS A 398 -11.51 -12.71 -13.28
CA CYS A 398 -11.12 -12.24 -11.96
C CYS A 398 -12.26 -11.53 -11.22
N LEU A 399 -12.44 -11.86 -9.94
CA LEU A 399 -13.41 -11.21 -9.05
C LEU A 399 -13.30 -9.68 -9.07
N LEU A 400 -12.08 -9.15 -8.97
CA LEU A 400 -11.81 -7.71 -8.97
C LEU A 400 -12.35 -6.98 -10.21
N THR A 401 -12.21 -7.60 -11.39
CA THR A 401 -12.73 -7.03 -12.65
C THR A 401 -14.25 -7.13 -12.70
N LYS A 402 -14.82 -8.28 -12.33
CA LYS A 402 -16.27 -8.47 -12.27
C LYS A 402 -16.96 -7.48 -11.33
N ALA A 403 -16.33 -7.18 -10.20
CA ALA A 403 -16.83 -6.17 -9.26
C ALA A 403 -16.87 -4.77 -9.89
N LEU A 404 -15.84 -4.39 -10.65
CA LEU A 404 -15.79 -3.13 -11.39
C LEU A 404 -16.84 -3.08 -12.51
N GLU A 405 -17.03 -4.17 -13.26
CA GLU A 405 -18.04 -4.27 -14.33
C GLU A 405 -19.47 -4.19 -13.81
N SER A 406 -19.71 -4.58 -12.55
CA SER A 406 -21.03 -4.56 -11.91
C SER A 406 -21.53 -3.16 -11.52
N VAL A 407 -20.66 -2.15 -11.57
CA VAL A 407 -20.98 -0.77 -11.22
C VAL A 407 -21.38 0.01 -12.47
N ASP A 408 -22.47 0.77 -12.38
CA ASP A 408 -22.92 1.69 -13.43
C ASP A 408 -22.09 2.97 -13.38
N TRP A 409 -20.98 2.98 -14.11
CA TRP A 409 -20.01 4.09 -14.14
C TRP A 409 -20.53 5.31 -14.90
N LYS A 410 -21.57 5.14 -15.73
CA LYS A 410 -22.24 6.25 -16.42
C LYS A 410 -22.81 7.28 -15.45
N ARG A 411 -23.31 6.82 -14.29
CA ARG A 411 -23.83 7.71 -13.22
C ARG A 411 -22.74 8.54 -12.54
N TYR A 412 -21.47 8.13 -12.70
CA TYR A 412 -20.31 8.75 -12.08
C TYR A 412 -19.45 9.56 -13.07
N GLY A 413 -19.86 9.64 -14.34
CA GLY A 413 -19.26 10.52 -15.35
C GLY A 413 -18.24 9.87 -16.28
N LEU A 414 -18.10 8.54 -16.26
CA LEU A 414 -17.37 7.79 -17.29
C LEU A 414 -18.34 7.30 -18.36
N ASP A 415 -17.85 7.11 -19.59
CA ASP A 415 -18.68 6.52 -20.64
C ASP A 415 -18.71 4.99 -20.48
N GLN A 416 -19.86 4.37 -20.74
CA GLN A 416 -20.02 2.92 -20.62
C GLN A 416 -21.03 2.46 -21.69
N PRO A 417 -20.56 2.24 -22.93
CA PRO A 417 -21.44 1.83 -24.01
C PRO A 417 -22.07 0.47 -23.70
N GLY A 418 -23.41 0.43 -23.62
CA GLY A 418 -24.18 -0.78 -23.29
C GLY A 418 -24.51 -0.98 -21.80
N GLY A 419 -24.04 -0.12 -20.89
CA GLY A 419 -24.41 -0.15 -19.47
C GLY A 419 -23.86 -1.34 -18.65
N THR A 420 -23.20 -2.30 -19.30
CA THR A 420 -22.53 -3.45 -18.68
C THR A 420 -21.14 -3.62 -19.28
N GLY A 421 -20.14 -3.88 -18.43
CA GLY A 421 -18.76 -4.12 -18.85
C GLY A 421 -17.78 -3.02 -18.45
N ILE A 422 -16.58 -3.03 -19.03
CA ILE A 422 -15.51 -2.09 -18.66
C ILE A 422 -15.84 -0.69 -19.23
N PRO A 423 -15.87 0.36 -18.39
CA PRO A 423 -16.11 1.72 -18.87
C PRO A 423 -14.95 2.25 -19.70
N LYS A 424 -15.22 3.30 -20.47
CA LYS A 424 -14.26 4.04 -21.27
C LYS A 424 -14.02 5.43 -20.66
N GLY A 425 -12.78 5.89 -20.78
CA GLY A 425 -12.39 7.21 -20.32
C GLY A 425 -10.93 7.29 -19.88
N PRO A 426 -10.43 8.51 -19.64
CA PRO A 426 -9.07 8.75 -19.19
C PRO A 426 -8.96 8.48 -17.68
N ALA A 427 -9.20 7.23 -17.27
CA ALA A 427 -9.16 6.82 -15.87
C ALA A 427 -8.38 5.53 -15.67
N ALA A 428 -7.72 5.43 -14.52
CA ALA A 428 -7.10 4.21 -14.03
C ALA A 428 -7.71 3.84 -12.67
N VAL A 429 -8.09 2.58 -12.49
CA VAL A 429 -8.67 2.08 -11.25
C VAL A 429 -7.75 1.02 -10.67
N LEU A 430 -7.23 1.30 -9.48
CA LEU A 430 -6.46 0.41 -8.64
C LEU A 430 -7.38 -0.31 -7.67
N ILE A 431 -7.25 -1.64 -7.59
CA ILE A 431 -8.01 -2.49 -6.69
C ILE A 431 -7.03 -3.39 -5.96
N HIS A 432 -6.94 -3.25 -4.64
CA HIS A 432 -6.09 -4.07 -3.80
C HIS A 432 -6.93 -4.88 -2.81
N LEU A 433 -6.70 -6.20 -2.81
CA LEU A 433 -7.23 -7.13 -1.83
C LEU A 433 -6.10 -7.62 -0.93
N ALA A 434 -6.12 -7.23 0.34
CA ALA A 434 -5.25 -7.77 1.38
C ALA A 434 -6.00 -8.87 2.14
N SER A 435 -5.44 -10.07 2.24
CA SER A 435 -6.02 -11.18 3.00
C SER A 435 -4.91 -12.13 3.51
N THR A 436 -5.16 -12.82 4.62
CA THR A 436 -4.28 -13.91 5.08
C THR A 436 -4.30 -15.10 4.12
N ASN A 437 -5.43 -15.31 3.43
CA ASN A 437 -5.60 -16.37 2.45
C ASN A 437 -6.41 -15.83 1.26
N VAL A 438 -5.75 -15.66 0.12
CA VAL A 438 -6.41 -15.25 -1.13
C VAL A 438 -6.72 -16.50 -1.94
N GLN A 439 -8.00 -16.69 -2.28
CA GLN A 439 -8.41 -17.79 -3.13
C GLN A 439 -8.16 -17.43 -4.60
N PHE A 440 -7.29 -18.19 -5.25
CA PHE A 440 -6.96 -18.01 -6.67
C PHE A 440 -7.66 -19.06 -7.53
N THR A 441 -7.94 -18.73 -8.79
CA THR A 441 -8.50 -19.67 -9.78
C THR A 441 -7.48 -20.71 -10.25
N SER A 442 -6.19 -20.41 -10.10
CA SER A 442 -5.07 -21.27 -10.48
C SER A 442 -3.88 -21.09 -9.54
N GLU A 443 -3.01 -22.09 -9.50
CA GLU A 443 -1.79 -22.14 -8.68
C GLU A 443 -0.79 -21.04 -9.06
N ALA A 444 -0.83 -20.56 -10.31
CA ALA A 444 0.00 -19.46 -10.81
C ALA A 444 -0.40 -18.06 -10.28
N LYS A 445 -1.49 -17.98 -9.48
CA LYS A 445 -1.97 -16.75 -8.81
C LYS A 445 -2.22 -15.58 -9.76
N GLU A 446 -3.12 -15.77 -10.72
CA GLU A 446 -3.38 -14.77 -11.78
C GLU A 446 -4.72 -14.06 -11.66
N ALA A 447 -5.71 -14.74 -11.08
CA ALA A 447 -7.04 -14.22 -10.86
C ALA A 447 -7.57 -14.71 -9.53
N VAL A 448 -8.30 -13.84 -8.84
CA VAL A 448 -8.99 -14.14 -7.60
C VAL A 448 -10.31 -14.83 -7.94
N SER A 449 -10.59 -15.94 -7.26
CA SER A 449 -11.85 -16.68 -7.41
C SER A 449 -13.05 -15.87 -6.93
N PHE A 450 -14.25 -16.25 -7.35
CA PHE A 450 -15.46 -15.56 -6.96
C PHE A 450 -15.85 -15.92 -5.52
N ASP A 451 -15.95 -14.91 -4.66
CA ASP A 451 -16.50 -15.00 -3.29
C ASP A 451 -17.49 -13.83 -3.11
N GLU A 452 -18.70 -14.14 -2.66
CA GLU A 452 -19.81 -13.18 -2.57
C GLU A 452 -19.54 -12.09 -1.53
N THR A 453 -18.97 -12.46 -0.37
CA THR A 453 -18.68 -11.51 0.71
C THR A 453 -17.60 -10.52 0.29
N VAL A 454 -16.55 -11.00 -0.38
CA VAL A 454 -15.50 -10.14 -0.93
C VAL A 454 -16.03 -9.29 -2.08
N PHE A 455 -16.87 -9.85 -2.97
CA PHE A 455 -17.48 -9.13 -4.09
C PHE A 455 -18.25 -7.90 -3.63
N ASP A 456 -19.16 -8.07 -2.66
CA ASP A 456 -20.02 -6.99 -2.17
C ASP A 456 -19.22 -5.86 -1.54
N GLU A 457 -18.16 -6.19 -0.81
CA GLU A 457 -17.33 -5.18 -0.16
C GLU A 457 -16.46 -4.41 -1.17
N ILE A 458 -15.98 -5.08 -2.25
CA ILE A 458 -15.30 -4.39 -3.35
C ILE A 458 -16.28 -3.44 -4.05
N ARG A 459 -17.49 -3.91 -4.31
CA ARG A 459 -18.53 -3.11 -4.97
C ARG A 459 -18.86 -1.86 -4.15
N LYS A 460 -18.97 -1.95 -2.82
CA LYS A 460 -19.18 -0.78 -1.95
C LYS A 460 -18.03 0.21 -2.04
N ALA A 461 -16.78 -0.28 -2.00
CA ALA A 461 -15.59 0.57 -2.15
C ALA A 461 -15.58 1.31 -3.50
N MET A 462 -15.95 0.61 -4.59
CA MET A 462 -16.07 1.20 -5.92
C MET A 462 -17.12 2.31 -6.01
N LEU A 463 -18.29 2.11 -5.38
CA LEU A 463 -19.35 3.12 -5.35
C LEU A 463 -18.89 4.39 -4.60
N GLU A 464 -18.12 4.22 -3.53
CA GLU A 464 -17.57 5.33 -2.74
C GLU A 464 -16.56 6.15 -3.56
N VAL A 465 -15.64 5.47 -4.25
CA VAL A 465 -14.68 6.12 -5.17
C VAL A 465 -15.38 6.78 -6.35
N GLY A 466 -16.40 6.15 -6.92
CA GLY A 466 -17.22 6.71 -8.01
C GLY A 466 -17.92 8.02 -7.61
N ARG A 467 -18.40 8.13 -6.35
CA ARG A 467 -18.97 9.38 -5.82
C ARG A 467 -17.90 10.49 -5.75
N GLY A 468 -16.68 10.15 -5.35
CA GLY A 468 -15.53 11.06 -5.37
C GLY A 468 -15.27 11.64 -6.77
N LEU A 469 -15.22 10.77 -7.78
CA LEU A 469 -15.04 11.19 -9.18
C LEU A 469 -16.19 12.09 -9.67
N LYS A 470 -17.44 11.71 -9.39
CA LYS A 470 -18.61 12.49 -9.79
C LYS A 470 -18.57 13.91 -9.23
N ASN A 471 -18.18 14.05 -7.97
CA ASN A 471 -18.07 15.36 -7.33
C ASN A 471 -16.97 16.21 -7.97
N HIS A 472 -15.82 15.62 -8.29
CA HIS A 472 -14.75 16.32 -9.01
C HIS A 472 -15.17 16.75 -10.42
N LEU A 473 -15.80 15.87 -11.21
CA LEU A 473 -16.29 16.21 -12.55
C LEU A 473 -17.37 17.30 -12.51
N LYS A 474 -18.26 17.26 -11.52
CA LYS A 474 -19.28 18.30 -11.31
C LYS A 474 -18.62 19.65 -11.00
N LYS A 475 -17.66 19.70 -10.08
CA LYS A 475 -16.89 20.91 -9.75
C LYS A 475 -16.14 21.44 -10.97
N SER A 476 -15.44 20.57 -11.70
CA SER A 476 -14.69 20.93 -12.90
C SER A 476 -15.59 21.50 -14.01
N SER A 477 -16.75 20.88 -14.27
CA SER A 477 -17.72 21.39 -15.26
C SER A 477 -18.32 22.73 -14.85
N GLN A 478 -18.62 22.92 -13.56
CA GLN A 478 -19.11 24.20 -13.02
C GLN A 478 -18.05 25.29 -13.15
N ARG A 479 -16.78 25.01 -12.80
CA ARG A 479 -15.64 25.94 -12.98
C ARG A 479 -15.46 26.33 -14.44
N LYS A 480 -15.52 25.37 -15.38
CA LYS A 480 -15.40 25.65 -16.82
C LYS A 480 -16.53 26.57 -17.33
N LYS A 481 -17.79 26.28 -16.98
CA LYS A 481 -18.93 27.13 -17.36
C LYS A 481 -18.85 28.52 -16.74
N ALA A 482 -18.37 28.62 -15.50
CA ALA A 482 -18.15 29.89 -14.82
C ALA A 482 -17.07 30.72 -15.54
N LYS A 483 -15.95 30.08 -15.91
CA LYS A 483 -14.87 30.72 -16.66
C LYS A 483 -15.31 31.18 -18.06
N GLU A 484 -16.02 30.34 -18.81
CA GLU A 484 -16.58 30.72 -20.12
C GLU A 484 -17.53 31.91 -20.02
N LYS A 485 -18.39 31.95 -19.00
CA LYS A 485 -19.25 33.10 -18.73
C LYS A 485 -18.44 34.35 -18.36
N PHE A 486 -17.39 34.21 -17.56
CA PHE A 486 -16.53 35.31 -17.16
C PHE A 486 -15.76 35.90 -18.35
N GLU A 487 -15.16 35.05 -19.19
CA GLU A 487 -14.47 35.50 -20.43
C GLU A 487 -15.43 36.23 -21.36
N LEU A 488 -16.67 35.73 -21.50
CA LEU A 488 -17.71 36.39 -22.28
C LEU A 488 -18.06 37.78 -21.73
N VAL A 489 -18.09 37.93 -20.40
CA VAL A 489 -18.50 39.17 -19.73
C VAL A 489 -17.37 40.21 -19.67
N ASN A 490 -16.13 39.81 -19.36
CA ASN A 490 -15.02 40.75 -19.13
C ASN A 490 -14.18 41.02 -20.38
N ILE A 491 -14.14 40.10 -21.35
CA ILE A 491 -13.32 40.27 -22.55
C ILE A 491 -14.21 40.55 -23.76
N ILE A 492 -15.22 39.71 -23.99
CA ILE A 492 -16.03 39.80 -25.20
C ILE A 492 -17.01 40.98 -25.13
N LEU A 493 -17.69 41.20 -24.00
CA LEU A 493 -18.70 42.26 -23.86
C LEU A 493 -18.10 43.68 -24.08
N PRO A 494 -16.93 44.04 -23.47
CA PRO A 494 -16.33 45.36 -23.71
C PRO A 494 -15.82 45.54 -25.14
N GLU A 495 -15.28 44.49 -25.75
CA GLU A 495 -14.86 44.52 -27.16
C GLU A 495 -16.05 44.71 -28.11
N ILE A 496 -17.19 44.07 -27.84
CA ILE A 496 -18.44 44.31 -28.59
C ILE A 496 -18.91 45.74 -28.39
N SER A 497 -18.89 46.25 -27.16
CA SER A 497 -19.27 47.62 -26.81
C SER A 497 -18.43 48.63 -27.60
N ARG A 498 -17.10 48.54 -27.49
CA ARG A 498 -16.14 49.41 -28.20
C ARG A 498 -16.37 49.40 -29.70
N LYS A 499 -16.39 48.21 -30.32
CA LYS A 499 -16.59 48.10 -31.78
C LYS A 499 -17.94 48.63 -32.24
N SER A 500 -19.01 48.41 -31.47
CA SER A 500 -20.35 48.90 -31.84
C SER A 500 -20.44 50.43 -31.70
N SER A 501 -19.83 50.99 -30.66
CA SER A 501 -19.71 52.42 -30.44
C SER A 501 -18.87 53.11 -31.51
N GLU A 502 -17.74 52.53 -31.92
CA GLU A 502 -16.94 53.01 -33.06
C GLU A 502 -17.72 53.00 -34.38
N LEU A 503 -18.50 51.94 -34.65
CA LEU A 503 -19.26 51.79 -35.90
C LEU A 503 -20.44 52.78 -35.99
N LEU A 504 -21.01 53.16 -34.84
CA LEU A 504 -22.17 54.05 -34.73
C LEU A 504 -21.79 55.49 -34.36
N ASP A 505 -20.50 55.75 -34.13
CA ASP A 505 -19.93 57.03 -33.67
C ASP A 505 -20.63 57.56 -32.40
N ARG A 506 -20.77 56.69 -31.40
CA ARG A 506 -21.43 56.97 -30.11
C ARG A 506 -20.53 56.63 -28.93
N GLU A 507 -20.80 57.25 -27.78
CA GLU A 507 -20.11 56.91 -26.52
C GLU A 507 -20.37 55.46 -26.10
N GLU A 508 -19.40 54.86 -25.40
CA GLU A 508 -19.52 53.51 -24.87
C GLU A 508 -20.60 53.46 -23.78
N PRO A 509 -21.60 52.56 -23.89
CA PRO A 509 -22.60 52.40 -22.84
C PRO A 509 -21.99 51.82 -21.55
N ASP A 510 -22.51 52.25 -20.39
CA ASP A 510 -22.17 51.63 -19.11
C ASP A 510 -22.62 50.17 -19.09
N LEU A 511 -21.65 49.25 -19.03
CA LEU A 511 -21.88 47.81 -19.05
C LEU A 511 -22.20 47.25 -17.66
N ALA A 512 -21.95 47.98 -16.58
CA ALA A 512 -22.14 47.49 -15.20
C ALA A 512 -23.55 46.92 -14.93
N PRO A 513 -24.66 47.54 -15.41
CA PRO A 513 -26.01 47.01 -15.22
C PRO A 513 -26.23 45.69 -15.99
N VAL A 514 -25.67 45.58 -17.20
CA VAL A 514 -25.80 44.39 -18.07
C VAL A 514 -24.99 43.24 -17.51
N ILE A 515 -23.76 43.50 -17.06
CA ILE A 515 -22.88 42.54 -16.39
C ILE A 515 -23.56 41.97 -15.14
N THR A 516 -24.15 42.84 -14.32
CA THR A 516 -24.89 42.45 -13.11
C THR A 516 -26.13 41.61 -13.43
N GLN A 517 -26.85 41.91 -14.50
CA GLN A 517 -28.02 41.11 -14.94
C GLN A 517 -27.64 39.72 -15.47
N ILE A 518 -26.54 39.61 -16.22
CA ILE A 518 -26.07 38.35 -16.80
C ILE A 518 -25.51 37.42 -15.71
N MET A 519 -24.75 37.99 -14.76
CA MET A 519 -24.02 37.24 -13.75
C MET A 519 -24.86 36.94 -12.51
N ASN A 520 -25.54 37.96 -11.95
CA ASN A 520 -26.36 37.93 -10.73
C ASN A 520 -25.85 36.97 -9.63
N ALA A 521 -24.54 36.91 -9.44
CA ALA A 521 -23.87 36.00 -8.53
C ALA A 521 -22.56 36.60 -8.02
N VAL A 522 -22.07 36.08 -6.90
CA VAL A 522 -20.74 36.42 -6.39
C VAL A 522 -19.76 35.38 -6.93
N PHE A 523 -18.66 35.85 -7.51
CA PHE A 523 -17.63 35.01 -8.10
C PHE A 523 -16.43 34.95 -7.18
N LEU A 524 -15.77 33.80 -7.18
CA LEU A 524 -14.54 33.59 -6.47
C LEU A 524 -13.51 32.96 -7.41
N GLU A 525 -12.37 33.62 -7.54
CA GLU A 525 -11.18 33.12 -8.23
C GLU A 525 -10.15 32.68 -7.19
N GLU A 526 -9.49 31.56 -7.46
CA GLU A 526 -8.37 31.08 -6.66
C GLU A 526 -7.16 30.94 -7.59
N GLU A 527 -6.04 31.53 -7.21
CA GLU A 527 -4.75 31.35 -7.87
C GLU A 527 -3.75 30.79 -6.87
N LEU A 528 -3.20 29.63 -7.21
CA LEU A 528 -2.13 28.98 -6.46
C LEU A 528 -0.81 29.22 -7.19
N SER A 529 0.14 29.85 -6.51
CA SER A 529 1.49 30.08 -7.03
C SER A 529 2.54 29.57 -6.05
N TRP A 530 3.68 29.15 -6.56
CA TRP A 530 4.80 28.70 -5.74
C TRP A 530 5.90 29.76 -5.78
N ASN A 531 6.20 30.38 -4.64
CA ASN A 531 7.32 31.31 -4.54
C ASN A 531 8.62 30.52 -4.31
N LYS A 532 9.54 30.57 -5.29
CA LYS A 532 10.82 29.85 -5.25
C LYS A 532 11.80 30.43 -4.23
N GLU A 533 11.70 31.70 -3.89
CA GLU A 533 12.66 32.38 -3.01
C GLU A 533 12.39 32.05 -1.54
N ASP A 534 11.12 32.07 -1.12
CA ASP A 534 10.72 31.85 0.28
C ASP A 534 10.29 30.40 0.59
N LYS A 535 10.25 29.52 -0.42
CA LYS A 535 9.68 28.15 -0.34
C LYS A 535 8.25 28.14 0.22
N LEU A 536 7.45 29.11 -0.19
CA LEU A 536 6.05 29.27 0.22
C LEU A 536 5.11 28.92 -0.93
N SER A 537 4.11 28.09 -0.64
CA SER A 537 2.94 27.98 -1.51
C SER A 537 1.99 29.12 -1.20
N MET A 538 1.79 30.02 -2.15
CA MET A 538 0.92 31.18 -2.07
C MET A 538 -0.45 30.87 -2.68
N CYS A 539 -1.53 31.23 -1.98
CA CYS A 539 -2.89 31.19 -2.47
C CYS A 539 -3.49 32.59 -2.41
N SER A 540 -3.91 33.10 -3.57
CA SER A 540 -4.68 34.34 -3.70
C SER A 540 -6.13 33.98 -4.05
N ILE A 541 -7.07 34.52 -3.28
CA ILE A 541 -8.50 34.32 -3.45
C ILE A 541 -9.14 35.68 -3.74
N THR A 542 -9.67 35.87 -4.95
CA THR A 542 -10.34 37.11 -5.35
C THR A 542 -11.84 36.91 -5.41
N VAL A 543 -12.60 37.73 -4.69
CA VAL A 543 -14.05 37.63 -4.57
C VAL A 543 -14.68 38.84 -5.23
N HIS A 544 -15.51 38.64 -6.26
CA HIS A 544 -16.20 39.69 -7.00
C HIS A 544 -17.71 39.62 -6.75
N ASN A 545 -18.33 40.73 -6.32
CA ASN A 545 -19.79 40.78 -6.17
C ASN A 545 -20.45 41.34 -7.43
N TYR A 546 -21.00 40.47 -8.30
CA TYR A 546 -21.82 40.88 -9.45
C TYR A 546 -23.34 40.79 -9.18
N THR A 547 -23.76 40.88 -7.91
CA THR A 547 -25.18 40.95 -7.55
C THR A 547 -25.64 42.39 -7.36
N ALA A 548 -26.92 42.67 -7.60
CA ALA A 548 -27.49 44.01 -7.42
C ALA A 548 -27.61 44.48 -5.95
N ARG A 549 -27.16 43.67 -4.99
CA ARG A 549 -27.22 43.99 -3.55
C ARG A 549 -25.86 43.79 -2.91
N ALA A 550 -25.58 44.57 -1.88
CA ALA A 550 -24.41 44.33 -1.05
C ALA A 550 -24.54 42.98 -0.31
N ARG A 551 -23.46 42.21 -0.23
CA ARG A 551 -23.45 40.87 0.37
C ARG A 551 -22.30 40.76 1.37
N ALA A 552 -22.55 40.12 2.50
CA ALA A 552 -21.52 39.75 3.46
C ALA A 552 -21.36 38.23 3.47
N TYR A 553 -20.11 37.77 3.38
CA TYR A 553 -19.76 36.35 3.37
C TYR A 553 -18.64 36.05 4.37
N THR A 554 -18.62 34.83 4.87
CA THR A 554 -17.43 34.26 5.50
C THR A 554 -16.87 33.21 4.54
N ILE A 555 -15.63 33.38 4.12
CA ILE A 555 -14.94 32.43 3.25
C ILE A 555 -14.09 31.53 4.12
N LEU A 556 -14.10 30.24 3.81
CA LEU A 556 -13.26 29.26 4.47
C LEU A 556 -12.45 28.50 3.45
N ALA A 557 -11.13 28.50 3.59
CA ALA A 557 -10.25 27.71 2.73
C ALA A 557 -9.73 26.50 3.50
N LYS A 558 -9.76 25.34 2.83
CA LYS A 558 -9.11 24.14 3.33
C LYS A 558 -7.63 24.19 3.00
N TRP A 559 -6.77 24.05 4.01
CA TRP A 559 -5.33 24.03 3.82
C TRP A 559 -4.71 22.75 4.39
N PRO A 560 -3.60 22.25 3.82
CA PRO A 560 -2.95 21.02 4.26
C PRO A 560 -2.21 21.24 5.59
N GLU A 561 -2.93 21.02 6.70
CA GLU A 561 -2.37 21.04 8.06
C GLU A 561 -1.74 19.68 8.42
N GLY A 562 -0.50 19.71 8.89
CA GLY A 562 0.30 18.56 9.30
C GLY A 562 1.41 18.99 10.29
N PRO A 563 2.16 18.05 10.88
CA PRO A 563 3.17 18.35 11.90
C PRO A 563 4.31 19.25 11.39
N ASP A 564 4.59 19.21 10.09
CA ASP A 564 5.67 19.96 9.44
C ASP A 564 5.17 21.16 8.60
N THR A 565 3.85 21.43 8.56
CA THR A 565 3.28 22.51 7.74
C THR A 565 2.69 23.63 8.60
N ALA A 566 3.07 24.88 8.29
CA ALA A 566 2.62 26.05 9.03
C ALA A 566 2.23 27.21 8.10
N MET A 567 1.12 27.87 8.40
CA MET A 567 0.65 29.07 7.69
C MET A 567 1.51 30.26 8.12
N SER A 568 2.50 30.60 7.30
CA SER A 568 3.56 31.57 7.64
C SER A 568 3.28 32.97 7.10
N TYR A 569 2.44 33.10 6.07
CA TYR A 569 2.06 34.39 5.48
C TYR A 569 0.54 34.54 5.47
N ASN A 570 0.00 35.56 6.14
CA ASN A 570 -1.44 35.83 6.16
C ASN A 570 -1.71 37.30 6.53
N PRO A 571 -1.58 38.24 5.58
CA PRO A 571 -1.80 39.67 5.82
C PRO A 571 -3.26 40.03 6.13
N THR A 572 -4.23 39.22 5.70
CA THR A 572 -5.67 39.49 5.87
C THR A 572 -6.27 38.91 7.16
N GLY A 573 -5.47 38.20 7.96
CA GLY A 573 -5.87 37.66 9.25
C GLY A 573 -6.81 36.46 9.15
N GLY A 574 -7.86 36.42 9.97
CA GLY A 574 -8.79 35.30 10.04
C GLY A 574 -8.57 34.38 11.25
N ARG A 575 -9.38 33.31 11.34
CA ARG A 575 -9.39 32.39 12.49
C ARG A 575 -9.42 30.94 12.03
N LYS A 576 -8.68 30.09 12.75
CA LYS A 576 -8.80 28.63 12.63
C LYS A 576 -10.16 28.18 13.16
N GLU A 577 -10.90 27.43 12.36
CA GLU A 577 -12.23 26.90 12.74
C GLU A 577 -12.17 25.44 13.19
N THR A 578 -11.44 24.61 12.43
CA THR A 578 -11.25 23.16 12.63
C THR A 578 -9.87 22.80 12.06
N ASN A 579 -9.32 21.62 12.36
CA ASN A 579 -8.09 21.15 11.70
C ASN A 579 -8.19 21.20 10.17
N GLY A 580 -7.22 21.87 9.54
CA GLY A 580 -7.12 22.07 8.10
C GLY A 580 -8.10 23.09 7.50
N LEU A 581 -8.79 23.91 8.31
CA LEU A 581 -9.81 24.87 7.82
C LEU A 581 -9.60 26.27 8.43
N TRP A 582 -9.36 27.25 7.57
CA TRP A 582 -9.13 28.65 7.96
C TRP A 582 -10.26 29.56 7.45
N ALA A 583 -10.75 30.46 8.30
CA ALA A 583 -11.90 31.32 8.02
C ALA A 583 -11.56 32.80 7.99
N TRP A 584 -12.02 33.51 6.95
CA TRP A 584 -12.01 34.97 6.83
C TRP A 584 -13.44 35.49 6.79
N ARG A 585 -13.73 36.46 7.67
CA ARG A 585 -14.98 37.20 7.62
C ARG A 585 -14.76 38.41 6.71
N LEU A 586 -15.43 38.43 5.56
CA LEU A 586 -15.36 39.56 4.65
C LEU A 586 -16.23 40.71 5.17
N ASP A 587 -15.77 41.94 4.94
CA ASP A 587 -16.62 43.11 5.04
C ASP A 587 -17.71 43.06 3.95
N THR A 588 -18.74 43.88 4.12
CA THR A 588 -19.85 43.92 3.17
C THR A 588 -19.34 44.32 1.78
N LEU A 589 -19.47 43.43 0.80
CA LEU A 589 -19.08 43.67 -0.58
C LEU A 589 -20.22 44.39 -1.31
N ASP A 590 -19.99 45.63 -1.73
CA ASP A 590 -20.93 46.38 -2.55
C ASP A 590 -21.00 45.83 -4.00
N PRO A 591 -22.10 46.04 -4.73
CA PRO A 591 -22.22 45.65 -6.13
C PRO A 591 -21.07 46.19 -6.99
N GLY A 592 -20.42 45.32 -7.76
CA GLY A 592 -19.29 45.66 -8.64
C GLY A 592 -17.94 45.75 -7.95
N THR A 593 -17.85 45.59 -6.63
CA THR A 593 -16.58 45.60 -5.89
C THR A 593 -15.93 44.22 -5.81
N SER A 594 -14.62 44.21 -5.62
CA SER A 594 -13.84 42.99 -5.39
C SER A 594 -12.97 43.10 -4.14
N MET A 595 -12.69 41.96 -3.53
CA MET A 595 -11.76 41.85 -2.40
C MET A 595 -10.82 40.68 -2.63
N VAL A 596 -9.54 40.87 -2.30
CA VAL A 596 -8.48 39.87 -2.45
C VAL A 596 -8.06 39.40 -1.07
N LEU A 597 -8.03 38.07 -0.87
CA LEU A 597 -7.48 37.42 0.31
C LEU A 597 -6.23 36.64 -0.09
N GLU A 598 -5.11 36.88 0.58
CA GLU A 598 -3.87 36.15 0.31
C GLU A 598 -3.37 35.44 1.55
N PHE A 599 -2.89 34.21 1.37
CA PHE A 599 -2.16 33.49 2.39
C PHE A 599 -1.11 32.55 1.81
N GLY A 600 -0.06 32.27 2.58
CA GLY A 600 1.07 31.43 2.21
C GLY A 600 1.37 30.38 3.27
N ILE A 601 1.71 29.17 2.80
CA ILE A 601 1.99 28.00 3.63
C ILE A 601 3.45 27.59 3.44
N SER A 602 4.11 27.31 4.56
CA SER A 602 5.47 26.74 4.63
C SER A 602 5.43 25.23 4.88
N GLY A 603 6.47 24.52 4.42
CA GLY A 603 6.64 23.08 4.67
C GLY A 603 6.18 22.13 3.55
N LEU A 604 5.66 22.66 2.44
CA LEU A 604 5.24 21.87 1.27
C LEU A 604 6.34 21.87 0.19
N SER A 605 6.38 20.85 -0.67
CA SER A 605 7.22 20.84 -1.87
C SER A 605 6.46 21.29 -3.11
N LYS A 606 7.18 21.69 -4.18
CA LYS A 606 6.58 22.23 -5.41
C LYS A 606 5.63 21.19 -6.04
N GLY A 607 4.34 21.51 -6.08
CA GLY A 607 3.30 20.67 -6.69
C GLY A 607 2.55 19.75 -5.71
N GLU A 608 2.81 19.82 -4.40
CA GLU A 608 2.03 19.08 -3.39
C GLU A 608 0.66 19.70 -3.10
N TRP A 609 0.47 20.98 -3.40
CA TRP A 609 -0.80 21.69 -3.19
C TRP A 609 -1.25 22.35 -4.50
N ASN A 610 -2.11 21.64 -5.23
CA ASN A 610 -2.56 22.03 -6.57
C ASN A 610 -4.03 22.47 -6.63
N GLU A 611 -4.80 22.18 -5.58
CA GLU A 611 -6.21 22.56 -5.50
C GLU A 611 -6.58 22.81 -4.03
N THR A 612 -7.37 23.86 -3.80
CA THR A 612 -7.89 24.23 -2.49
C THR A 612 -9.40 24.12 -2.52
N ASP A 613 -9.98 23.41 -1.56
CA ASP A 613 -11.43 23.43 -1.40
C ASP A 613 -11.82 24.70 -0.64
N ILE A 614 -12.50 25.61 -1.33
CA ILE A 614 -13.04 26.84 -0.74
C ILE A 614 -14.52 26.64 -0.43
N PHE A 615 -14.89 26.96 0.80
CA PHE A 615 -16.23 26.96 1.32
C PHE A 615 -16.68 28.38 1.65
N PHE A 616 -17.98 28.62 1.70
CA PHE A 616 -18.52 29.90 2.16
C PHE A 616 -19.72 29.73 3.08
N ARG A 617 -19.92 30.71 3.96
CA ARG A 617 -21.13 30.93 4.75
C ARG A 617 -21.73 32.29 4.41
N GLY A 618 -23.02 32.30 4.10
CA GLY A 618 -23.78 33.50 3.78
C GLY A 618 -25.01 33.21 2.94
N ASN A 619 -25.81 34.25 2.69
CA ASN A 619 -27.01 34.15 1.86
C ASN A 619 -26.65 34.32 0.38
N GLY A 620 -27.17 33.42 -0.46
CA GLY A 620 -26.87 33.36 -1.90
C GLY A 620 -25.87 32.25 -2.24
N GLU A 621 -25.60 32.09 -3.54
CA GLU A 621 -24.58 31.16 -4.03
C GLU A 621 -23.33 31.94 -4.46
N ILE A 622 -22.15 31.43 -4.09
CA ILE A 622 -20.87 31.89 -4.65
C ILE A 622 -20.44 30.88 -5.70
N ILE A 623 -20.17 31.35 -6.91
CA ILE A 623 -19.63 30.54 -8.00
C ILE A 623 -18.13 30.41 -7.79
N GLY A 624 -17.64 29.18 -7.59
CA GLY A 624 -16.24 28.89 -7.29
C GLY A 624 -16.01 28.32 -5.87
N ALA A 625 -16.97 28.50 -4.96
CA ALA A 625 -16.92 27.98 -3.60
C ALA A 625 -18.15 27.12 -3.25
N THR A 626 -17.98 26.17 -2.33
CA THR A 626 -19.07 25.27 -1.91
C THR A 626 -19.76 25.86 -0.67
N LYS A 627 -21.11 25.91 -0.65
CA LYS A 627 -21.82 26.31 0.57
C LYS A 627 -21.51 25.30 1.67
N MET A 628 -21.08 25.77 2.83
CA MET A 628 -20.78 24.87 3.94
C MET A 628 -22.06 24.36 4.58
N ASP A 629 -22.12 23.06 4.85
CA ASP A 629 -23.21 22.40 5.58
C ASP A 629 -22.86 22.35 7.08
N GLU A 630 -23.69 22.96 7.93
CA GLU A 630 -23.45 23.06 9.38
C GLU A 630 -23.45 21.70 10.07
N ASN A 631 -24.22 20.73 9.56
CA ASN A 631 -24.27 19.38 10.14
C ASN A 631 -22.95 18.61 9.97
N LEU A 632 -22.33 18.73 8.79
CA LEU A 632 -21.04 18.10 8.48
C LEU A 632 -19.90 18.70 9.30
N LEU A 633 -19.97 20.00 9.60
CA LEU A 633 -18.99 20.68 10.45
C LEU A 633 -19.11 20.22 11.91
N GLU A 634 -20.33 20.07 12.42
CA GLU A 634 -20.55 19.52 13.77
C GLU A 634 -20.07 18.07 13.88
N GLU A 635 -20.30 17.25 12.85
CA GLU A 635 -19.77 15.88 12.81
C GLU A 635 -18.23 15.87 12.82
N GLN A 636 -17.58 16.75 12.03
CA GLN A 636 -16.12 16.87 12.01
C GLN A 636 -15.55 17.33 13.34
N ARG A 637 -16.17 18.32 14.00
CA ARG A 637 -15.80 18.76 15.36
C ARG A 637 -16.00 17.65 16.39
N LYS A 638 -17.05 16.84 16.25
CA LYS A 638 -17.29 15.67 17.11
C LYS A 638 -16.25 14.57 16.90
N THR A 639 -15.86 14.27 15.66
CA THR A 639 -14.79 13.30 15.39
C THR A 639 -13.44 13.80 15.88
N GLU A 640 -13.13 15.09 15.72
CA GLU A 640 -11.89 15.68 16.23
C GLU A 640 -11.84 15.67 17.76
N ALA A 641 -12.95 16.02 18.43
CA ALA A 641 -13.05 15.93 19.88
C ALA A 641 -12.90 14.47 20.38
N LEU A 642 -13.43 13.50 19.62
CA LEU A 642 -13.27 12.08 19.91
C LEU A 642 -11.81 11.62 19.72
N GLU A 643 -11.15 12.06 18.65
CA GLU A 643 -9.76 11.72 18.33
C GLU A 643 -8.79 12.33 19.36
N ALA A 644 -8.99 13.59 19.74
CA ALA A 644 -8.23 14.24 20.81
C ALA A 644 -8.45 13.54 22.17
N ALA A 645 -9.68 13.15 22.49
CA ALA A 645 -9.98 12.40 23.71
C ALA A 645 -9.33 10.99 23.68
N MET A 646 -9.33 10.31 22.53
CA MET A 646 -8.65 9.04 22.34
C MET A 646 -7.13 9.17 22.49
N GLU A 647 -6.54 10.26 21.99
CA GLU A 647 -5.12 10.52 22.11
C GLU A 647 -4.71 10.89 23.53
N GLU A 648 -5.54 11.63 24.28
CA GLU A 648 -5.36 11.84 25.73
C GLU A 648 -5.44 10.53 26.52
N VAL A 649 -6.41 9.67 26.21
CA VAL A 649 -6.53 8.35 26.84
C VAL A 649 -5.29 7.51 26.52
N ARG A 650 -4.81 7.53 25.28
CA ARG A 650 -3.61 6.81 24.84
C ARG A 650 -2.33 7.35 25.49
N LYS A 651 -2.21 8.67 25.70
CA LYS A 651 -1.12 9.27 26.47
C LYS A 651 -1.18 8.84 27.94
N LYS A 652 -2.36 8.86 28.57
CA LYS A 652 -2.54 8.38 29.94
C LYS A 652 -2.25 6.89 30.09
N GLU A 653 -2.61 6.05 29.12
CA GLU A 653 -2.26 4.62 29.09
C GLU A 653 -0.75 4.40 28.91
N ASN A 654 -0.09 5.19 28.06
CA ASN A 654 1.36 5.15 27.90
C ASN A 654 2.10 5.62 29.16
N ASP A 655 1.65 6.70 29.80
CA ASP A 655 2.23 7.20 31.05
C ASP A 655 2.03 6.19 32.19
N ALA A 656 0.85 5.56 32.26
CA ALA A 656 0.57 4.48 33.22
C ALA A 656 1.43 3.22 32.96
N MET A 657 1.70 2.89 31.69
CA MET A 657 2.63 1.83 31.31
C MET A 657 4.08 2.16 31.69
N ILE A 658 4.51 3.41 31.52
CA ILE A 658 5.85 3.88 31.91
C ILE A 658 6.00 3.84 33.44
N GLU A 659 4.98 4.23 34.21
CA GLU A 659 4.98 4.09 35.67
C GLU A 659 5.00 2.64 36.14
N THR A 660 4.32 1.72 35.44
CA THR A 660 4.37 0.28 35.79
C THR A 660 5.69 -0.39 35.43
N LEU A 661 6.42 0.15 34.45
CA LEU A 661 7.77 -0.32 34.07
C LEU A 661 8.87 0.23 35.00
N ALA A 662 8.65 1.37 35.66
CA ALA A 662 9.62 2.00 36.56
C ALA A 662 9.72 1.33 37.95
N ILE A 663 8.77 0.46 38.33
CA ILE A 663 8.77 -0.23 39.62
C ILE A 663 9.10 -1.71 39.41
N LYS A 664 10.39 -2.04 39.28
CA LYS A 664 11.02 -3.30 39.75
C LYS A 664 12.53 -3.34 39.42
N PRO A 665 13.39 -3.29 40.42
CA PRO A 665 14.62 -4.06 40.43
C PRO A 665 14.44 -5.24 41.41
N GLU A 666 14.33 -6.45 40.86
CA GLU A 666 14.44 -7.68 41.65
C GLU A 666 15.87 -7.82 42.19
N ARG A 667 15.99 -8.00 43.51
CA ARG A 667 17.23 -8.29 44.21
C ARG A 667 17.74 -9.69 43.84
N VAL A 668 18.96 -9.78 43.36
CA VAL A 668 19.74 -11.03 43.31
C VAL A 668 20.30 -11.28 44.72
N PRO A 669 20.13 -12.47 45.32
CA PRO A 669 20.80 -12.81 46.58
C PRO A 669 22.18 -13.38 46.26
N ASP A 670 23.24 -12.70 46.70
CA ASP A 670 24.60 -13.24 46.61
C ASP A 670 25.14 -13.59 48.00
N ALA A 671 25.73 -14.78 48.07
CA ALA A 671 26.31 -15.37 49.26
C ALA A 671 27.84 -15.26 49.19
N SER A 672 28.45 -14.48 50.07
CA SER A 672 29.72 -14.78 50.75
C SER A 672 30.21 -13.52 51.48
N GLY A 673 30.55 -13.69 52.75
CA GLY A 673 31.20 -12.66 53.55
C GLY A 673 32.71 -12.70 53.37
N HIS A 674 33.34 -11.52 53.47
CA HIS A 674 34.40 -11.23 54.44
C HIS A 674 34.69 -9.71 54.44
N ALA A 675 35.04 -9.22 55.63
CA ALA A 675 35.54 -7.90 56.03
C ALA A 675 36.67 -7.35 55.11
N GLU A 676 37.06 -6.08 55.03
CA GLU A 676 37.19 -5.02 56.04
C GLU A 676 37.62 -3.69 55.34
N GLN A 677 37.20 -2.53 55.89
CA GLN A 677 37.86 -1.20 55.97
C GLN A 677 38.32 -0.36 54.75
N ALA A 678 37.90 0.93 54.80
CA ALA A 678 38.54 2.18 54.33
C ALA A 678 38.76 2.35 52.80
N GLU A 679 38.57 3.50 52.13
CA GLU A 679 38.63 4.91 52.50
C GLU A 679 37.97 5.72 51.33
N VAL A 680 37.38 6.89 51.61
CA VAL A 680 36.77 7.79 50.61
C VAL A 680 37.69 9.00 50.37
N LEU A 681 37.95 9.33 49.11
CA LEU A 681 38.42 10.65 48.64
C LEU A 681 37.69 10.91 47.30
N LEU A 682 36.58 11.66 47.31
CA LEU A 682 36.45 13.13 47.16
C LEU A 682 36.65 13.62 45.72
N GLU A 683 35.59 14.19 45.13
CA GLU A 683 35.57 15.60 44.72
C GLU A 683 34.15 16.05 44.33
N GLU A 684 33.58 16.90 45.18
CA GLU A 684 32.39 17.72 44.90
C GLU A 684 32.84 19.05 44.24
N ALA A 685 32.11 19.51 43.23
CA ALA A 685 32.24 20.85 42.68
C ALA A 685 31.24 21.81 43.38
N PRO A 686 31.63 23.03 43.80
CA PRO A 686 30.71 24.01 44.38
C PRO A 686 30.10 24.95 43.33
N PRO A 687 28.95 25.60 43.63
CA PRO A 687 28.24 26.49 42.72
C PRO A 687 28.78 27.95 42.77
N PRO A 688 28.40 28.81 41.80
CA PRO A 688 29.02 30.11 41.58
C PRO A 688 28.29 31.24 42.31
N THR A 689 29.01 32.23 42.83
CA THR A 689 28.55 33.65 42.89
C THR A 689 29.71 34.59 43.23
N GLY A 690 29.73 35.77 42.60
CA GLY A 690 30.22 37.00 43.25
C GLY A 690 31.63 37.48 42.93
N GLU A 691 31.83 37.96 41.70
CA GLU A 691 32.28 39.33 41.36
C GLU A 691 33.29 40.08 42.29
N TRP A 692 34.32 40.66 41.63
CA TRP A 692 35.15 41.85 41.98
C TRP A 692 36.64 41.67 42.38
N ARG A 693 37.47 42.12 41.42
CA ARG A 693 38.71 42.92 41.53
C ARG A 693 40.03 42.30 41.98
N PHE A 694 40.90 42.19 40.97
CA PHE A 694 42.35 42.39 40.96
C PHE A 694 42.96 43.06 42.20
N GLY A 695 43.91 42.34 42.80
CA GLY A 695 44.98 42.86 43.67
C GLY A 695 46.15 41.88 43.60
N MET A 696 47.26 42.36 43.05
CA MET A 696 48.55 41.71 42.84
C MET A 696 49.24 41.27 44.15
N GLU A 697 50.21 40.36 43.96
CA GLU A 697 51.36 40.05 44.85
C GLU A 697 51.01 39.34 46.18
N GLY A 698 51.71 38.31 46.63
CA GLY A 698 52.94 37.66 46.19
C GLY A 698 53.29 36.59 47.23
N ASP A 699 54.10 35.62 46.78
CA ASP A 699 55.08 34.78 47.49
C ASP A 699 54.83 34.23 48.91
N ASP A 700 55.20 32.95 49.01
CA ASP A 700 55.92 32.31 50.12
C ASP A 700 55.21 32.13 51.47
N GLN A 701 54.64 30.94 51.69
CA GLN A 701 55.36 29.82 52.34
C GLN A 701 54.51 28.55 52.39
#